data_AF-Q47DY8-F1
#
_entry.id   AF-Q47DY8-F1
#
_cell.length_a   1.000
_cell.length_b   1.000
_cell.length_c   1.000
_cell.angle_alpha   90.00
_cell.angle_beta   90.00
_cell.angle_gamma   90.00
#
_symmetry.space_group_name_H-M   'P 1'
#
loop_
_entity.id
_entity.type
_entity.pdbx_description
1 polymer ?
#
loop_
_entity_poly.entity_id
_entity_poly.type
_entity_poly.pdbx_seq_one_letter_code
_entity_poly.pdbx_strand_id
1 'polypeptide(L)'
;MGSRDAYRAFRDAVLKKSDFKRGSGWRPARYDDKNELHPFGVRRAAITEFRSNVAYRLEAILRESPEHESHIRRALGIPASIPLLPNRWQVAGQFGLFFLPEAVLLHRAYSLLGRVRCFEGRNHVFMHFIRRTLPRCHYYDDRLDFSLRRFRPARTVQALEHLQRFEVGVLKAALCLGLRTPAEVVKAFPLTHDRLAGSLLLALVEEGAIQRAEELSWVGRKVWNPSGREPQTEEVRHARGIIRCLLANGVERRLVAAIFQYALGGLAPDQLAENLDLLLAAGITDVSMVFVRVGDRLWRASAANWKFVLDTVGARSAEDIGRFKSLLDSPRNVSAELVRRLFALGADLEGLAGCQSLLLAVARDHGGVPPPVDELMLLTSPPHALNIDQIAQCTTYLGGKRELAAFLKVLADHGYGGAEAVLAFQVCYSSVSPEVLARLLAILGERGRGELIPLVATWVLQAGQGGYLDAFKYLVTAVDMPSLAALQQALKLVALGTPLLRYLVEERSLTSFKEIRDWYYRDANGIDGYRSWRAFDAVDKVLLDDACERKQFNQLDGNQRCIADAVNQRIKVELGSWPFQADESVREKYRIASEQAVQRERAPLLPLLPVILRRTGGILLQSLLEGAWKGSHDLEAKLAQLAPLVKELLAGRGPTRLSLSPLEVDAIAVLYRTSAANVASQWPQLIGREQDLGQLRLDSYYPLAWTRAQWQLQRPLARSGFFALLKAVECAGRFAPSRFENMFTACQRLSPKQLNERSADVGSMALHLGILLAIAAEDEVVAQWMHQGFDALTRIDEESLLAYQRLGELLALFDVVLPDALDAHVERFVKRFSDDDAFHLASRLGNISSEAEPMDGRTRLRSTLVRVRDKVLRIYLTWARHEWRKYGKSSSASHEATPLQAIVSKHPAAFFAKAAVNLCTSGNVEMWRESRQSHLLVVDPAGQRLAGMALLYVEVVPGLDPKRPSLVIRALNPTDEMLVGHAADSIVDGFLDVAIRIARDNDLACVAFPSPLGMHLLSNREAIEADLKNRYVKRSVHHFARVGHASLETDPPFLRDTPQRVEAPFDAYERGQTTVDTLYVIWRPEPIAEAASEDECMAVA
;
A
#
# COMPACT_ATOMS: atom_id res chain seq x y z
N MET A 1 -44.72 66.98 26.80
CA MET A 1 -43.67 66.41 25.92
C MET A 1 -44.34 65.71 24.75
N GLY A 2 -43.89 65.97 23.51
CA GLY A 2 -44.56 65.45 22.31
C GLY A 2 -44.50 63.91 22.21
N SER A 3 -45.54 63.30 21.65
CA SER A 3 -45.68 61.84 21.42
C SER A 3 -44.46 61.18 20.72
N ARG A 4 -43.62 61.96 20.04
CA ARG A 4 -42.37 61.49 19.40
C ARG A 4 -41.19 61.38 20.38
N ASP A 5 -41.08 62.26 21.36
CA ASP A 5 -39.96 62.27 22.32
C ASP A 5 -40.16 61.19 23.39
N ALA A 6 -41.40 60.99 23.84
CA ALA A 6 -41.76 59.87 24.72
C ALA A 6 -41.43 58.50 24.09
N TYR A 7 -41.71 58.35 22.78
CA TYR A 7 -41.39 57.12 22.06
C TYR A 7 -39.89 56.90 21.85
N ARG A 8 -39.10 57.98 21.66
CA ARG A 8 -37.64 57.89 21.57
C ARG A 8 -37.03 57.49 22.92
N ALA A 9 -37.50 58.11 24.02
CA ALA A 9 -37.08 57.75 25.37
C ALA A 9 -37.41 56.28 25.69
N PHE A 10 -38.60 55.81 25.32
CA PHE A 10 -38.98 54.39 25.40
C PHE A 10 -38.02 53.49 24.62
N ARG A 11 -37.73 53.82 23.37
CA ARG A 11 -36.80 53.05 22.52
C ARG A 11 -35.42 52.95 23.15
N ASP A 12 -34.88 54.07 23.59
CA ASP A 12 -33.53 54.14 24.16
C ASP A 12 -33.47 53.45 25.53
N ALA A 13 -34.55 53.48 26.32
CA ALA A 13 -34.67 52.73 27.58
C ALA A 13 -34.73 51.21 27.37
N VAL A 14 -35.45 50.73 26.36
CA VAL A 14 -35.49 49.30 26.02
C VAL A 14 -34.12 48.82 25.54
N LEU A 15 -33.45 49.61 24.69
CA LEU A 15 -32.09 49.30 24.19
C LEU A 15 -31.02 49.37 25.30
N LYS A 16 -31.16 50.25 26.31
CA LYS A 16 -30.29 50.27 27.49
C LYS A 16 -30.47 49.05 28.39
N LYS A 17 -31.70 48.53 28.51
CA LYS A 17 -31.98 47.32 29.31
C LYS A 17 -31.60 46.01 28.60
N SER A 18 -31.15 46.04 27.34
CA SER A 18 -30.78 44.85 26.57
C SER A 18 -29.28 44.48 26.60
N ASP A 19 -28.43 45.24 27.31
CA ASP A 19 -27.02 44.85 27.55
C ASP A 19 -26.88 43.52 28.33
N PHE A 20 -27.97 43.01 28.90
CA PHE A 20 -28.04 41.69 29.52
C PHE A 20 -28.34 40.60 28.48
N LYS A 21 -27.27 40.04 27.88
CA LYS A 21 -27.16 38.84 27.00
C LYS A 21 -26.66 39.12 25.57
N ARG A 22 -25.38 39.47 25.44
CA ARG A 22 -24.59 39.21 24.21
C ARG A 22 -24.26 37.71 23.99
N GLY A 23 -24.81 36.80 24.79
CA GLY A 23 -24.30 35.43 24.95
C GLY A 23 -25.20 34.24 24.55
N SER A 24 -26.38 34.42 23.95
CA SER A 24 -27.19 33.25 23.57
C SER A 24 -28.01 33.44 22.30
N GLY A 25 -27.54 32.84 21.20
CA GLY A 25 -28.40 32.20 20.19
C GLY A 25 -28.97 33.06 19.05
N TRP A 26 -28.82 34.38 19.03
CA TRP A 26 -29.11 35.19 17.84
C TRP A 26 -27.80 35.45 17.10
N ARG A 27 -27.51 34.64 16.08
CA ARG A 27 -26.48 35.01 15.09
C ARG A 27 -27.07 36.16 14.28
N PRO A 28 -26.57 37.42 14.35
CA PRO A 28 -26.74 38.30 13.22
C PRO A 28 -26.16 37.55 12.02
N ALA A 29 -26.86 37.57 10.88
CA ALA A 29 -26.30 37.09 9.62
C ALA A 29 -24.86 37.62 9.56
N ARG A 30 -23.88 36.72 9.43
CA ARG A 30 -22.45 37.03 9.39
C ARG A 30 -22.24 38.10 8.31
N TYR A 31 -22.20 39.36 8.74
CA TYR A 31 -21.64 40.45 7.96
C TYR A 31 -20.16 40.42 8.26
N ASP A 32 -19.39 40.18 7.20
CA ASP A 32 -17.94 40.03 7.20
C ASP A 32 -17.25 41.17 7.97
N ASP A 33 -16.30 40.79 8.83
CA ASP A 33 -15.44 41.65 9.66
C ASP A 33 -14.42 42.48 8.85
N LYS A 34 -14.62 42.66 7.53
CA LYS A 34 -13.63 43.30 6.64
C LYS A 34 -14.16 44.38 5.69
N ASN A 35 -15.45 44.71 5.73
CA ASN A 35 -15.97 45.87 5.02
C ASN A 35 -16.62 46.84 6.02
N GLU A 36 -16.23 48.11 5.98
CA GLU A 36 -16.85 49.18 6.76
C GLU A 36 -18.38 49.04 6.72
N LEU A 37 -18.98 48.80 7.88
CA LEU A 37 -20.41 48.61 8.00
C LEU A 37 -21.13 49.84 7.44
N HIS A 38 -21.78 49.68 6.29
CA HIS A 38 -22.54 50.76 5.65
C HIS A 38 -23.50 51.39 6.69
N PRO A 39 -23.51 52.73 6.89
CA PRO A 39 -24.20 53.38 8.01
C PRO A 39 -25.70 53.04 8.14
N PHE A 40 -26.35 52.76 7.01
CA PHE A 40 -27.75 52.33 6.99
C PHE A 40 -27.96 50.87 7.42
N GLY A 41 -26.95 50.00 7.25
CA GLY A 41 -26.95 48.63 7.75
C GLY A 41 -26.94 48.57 9.28
N VAL A 42 -26.06 49.35 9.90
CA VAL A 42 -25.98 49.50 11.37
C VAL A 42 -27.30 50.01 11.94
N ARG A 43 -27.89 51.06 11.32
CA ARG A 43 -29.18 51.61 11.75
C ARG A 43 -30.33 50.61 11.60
N ARG A 44 -30.33 49.77 10.56
CA ARG A 44 -31.35 48.71 10.39
C ARG A 44 -31.20 47.61 11.44
N ALA A 45 -29.98 47.17 11.73
CA ALA A 45 -29.70 46.19 12.77
C ALA A 45 -30.18 46.68 14.14
N ALA A 46 -29.87 47.92 14.51
CA ALA A 46 -30.32 48.54 15.76
C ALA A 46 -31.86 48.63 15.88
N ILE A 47 -32.57 48.89 14.78
CA ILE A 47 -34.05 48.90 14.75
C ILE A 47 -34.62 47.50 14.94
N THR A 48 -34.03 46.49 14.29
CA THR A 48 -34.44 45.09 14.43
C THR A 48 -34.19 44.59 15.85
N GLU A 49 -33.02 44.88 16.43
CA GLU A 49 -32.69 44.54 17.81
C GLU A 49 -33.66 45.17 18.80
N PHE A 50 -33.96 46.47 18.65
CA PHE A 50 -34.98 47.14 19.45
C PHE A 50 -36.33 46.43 19.37
N ARG A 51 -36.82 46.14 18.16
CA ARG A 51 -38.14 45.51 17.96
C ARG A 51 -38.20 44.08 18.51
N SER A 52 -37.14 43.30 18.31
CA SER A 52 -37.04 41.94 18.85
C SER A 52 -37.07 41.95 20.38
N ASN A 53 -36.36 42.89 21.01
CA ASN A 53 -36.40 43.08 22.47
C ASN A 53 -37.80 43.50 22.97
N VAL A 54 -38.47 44.42 22.26
CA VAL A 54 -39.86 44.80 22.59
C VAL A 54 -40.80 43.61 22.47
N ALA A 55 -40.68 42.78 21.43
CA ALA A 55 -41.51 41.58 21.26
C ALA A 55 -41.27 40.55 22.37
N TYR A 56 -39.99 40.28 22.68
CA TYR A 56 -39.60 39.31 23.70
C TYR A 56 -40.04 39.70 25.12
N ARG A 57 -39.95 40.99 25.45
CA ARG A 57 -40.29 41.52 26.80
C ARG A 57 -41.70 42.11 26.89
N LEU A 58 -42.53 41.93 25.86
CA LEU A 58 -43.82 42.60 25.73
C LEU A 58 -44.69 42.46 26.99
N GLU A 59 -44.83 41.24 27.52
CA GLU A 59 -45.62 40.96 28.73
C GLU A 59 -45.07 41.66 29.98
N ALA A 60 -43.75 41.66 30.12
CA ALA A 60 -43.09 42.31 31.26
C ALA A 60 -43.24 43.84 31.19
N ILE A 61 -43.05 44.43 30.00
CA ILE A 61 -43.20 45.88 29.81
C ILE A 61 -44.64 46.32 30.07
N LEU A 62 -45.65 45.56 29.61
CA LEU A 62 -47.06 45.86 29.87
C LEU A 62 -47.45 45.69 31.34
N ARG A 63 -46.84 44.75 32.06
CA ARG A 63 -47.09 44.53 33.49
C ARG A 63 -46.45 45.62 34.36
N GLU A 64 -45.22 46.03 34.03
CA GLU A 64 -44.49 47.07 34.75
C GLU A 64 -45.05 48.48 34.47
N SER A 65 -45.54 48.72 33.24
CA SER A 65 -45.93 50.05 32.77
C SER A 65 -47.02 49.96 31.68
N PRO A 66 -48.31 49.84 32.05
CA PRO A 66 -49.43 49.72 31.12
C PRO A 66 -49.52 50.88 30.11
N GLU A 67 -49.10 52.09 30.49
CA GLU A 67 -49.05 53.28 29.65
C GLU A 67 -48.16 53.14 28.40
N HIS A 68 -47.23 52.18 28.39
CA HIS A 68 -46.38 51.88 27.24
C HIS A 68 -47.07 51.07 26.13
N GLU A 69 -48.34 50.66 26.28
CA GLU A 69 -49.07 49.88 25.28
C GLU A 69 -49.02 50.53 23.88
N SER A 70 -49.25 51.85 23.81
CA SER A 70 -49.24 52.60 22.55
C SER A 70 -47.86 52.60 21.86
N HIS A 71 -46.78 52.57 22.65
CA HIS A 71 -45.41 52.52 22.17
C HIS A 71 -45.01 51.11 21.70
N ILE A 72 -45.46 50.07 22.39
CA ILE A 72 -45.27 48.67 21.97
C ILE A 72 -45.96 48.42 20.63
N ARG A 73 -47.23 48.84 20.50
CA ARG A 73 -47.98 48.75 19.24
C ARG A 73 -47.28 49.46 18.09
N ARG A 74 -46.72 50.64 18.36
CA ARG A 74 -45.95 51.41 17.37
C ARG A 74 -44.64 50.72 16.98
N ALA A 75 -43.93 50.10 17.93
CA ALA A 75 -42.67 49.40 17.68
C ALA A 75 -42.87 48.13 16.84
N LEU A 76 -43.86 47.32 17.20
CA LEU A 76 -44.21 46.06 16.53
C LEU A 76 -45.15 46.25 15.33
N GLY A 77 -45.66 47.46 15.11
CA GLY A 77 -46.57 47.76 14.02
C GLY A 77 -47.90 46.98 14.10
N ILE A 78 -48.37 46.66 15.30
CA ILE A 78 -49.63 45.92 15.55
C ILE A 78 -50.77 46.94 15.72
N PRO A 79 -51.84 46.89 14.90
CA PRO A 79 -52.95 47.82 15.00
C PRO A 79 -53.79 47.59 16.27
N ALA A 80 -54.55 48.60 16.69
CA ALA A 80 -55.41 48.52 17.89
C ALA A 80 -56.47 47.40 17.81
N SER A 81 -56.89 47.03 16.60
CA SER A 81 -57.87 45.96 16.34
C SER A 81 -57.36 44.55 16.65
N ILE A 82 -56.05 44.36 16.88
CA ILE A 82 -55.46 43.08 17.29
C ILE A 82 -54.99 43.22 18.75
N PRO A 83 -55.44 42.34 19.67
CA PRO A 83 -54.93 42.34 21.05
C PRO A 83 -53.42 42.08 21.08
N LEU A 84 -52.68 42.73 21.98
CA LEU A 84 -51.26 42.42 22.16
C LEU A 84 -51.04 41.06 22.83
N LEU A 85 -51.94 40.67 23.74
CA LEU A 85 -51.93 39.39 24.45
C LEU A 85 -53.29 38.71 24.34
N PRO A 86 -53.34 37.38 24.13
CA PRO A 86 -54.59 36.65 24.09
C PRO A 86 -55.18 36.49 25.50
N ASN A 87 -56.48 36.65 25.65
CA ASN A 87 -57.18 36.27 26.88
C ASN A 87 -57.41 34.75 26.97
N ARG A 88 -57.77 34.22 28.16
CA ARG A 88 -57.96 32.77 28.37
C ARG A 88 -58.96 32.15 27.38
N TRP A 89 -60.03 32.85 27.05
CA TRP A 89 -61.04 32.41 26.09
C TRP A 89 -60.54 32.40 24.64
N GLN A 90 -59.68 33.35 24.26
CA GLN A 90 -59.04 33.39 22.94
C GLN A 90 -58.00 32.28 22.78
N VAL A 91 -57.32 31.88 23.86
CA VAL A 91 -56.42 30.71 23.85
C VAL A 91 -57.24 29.42 23.73
N ALA A 92 -58.32 29.26 24.51
CA ALA A 92 -59.20 28.10 24.44
C ALA A 92 -59.91 27.99 23.07
N GLY A 93 -60.41 29.11 22.54
CA GLY A 93 -61.07 29.17 21.24
C GLY A 93 -60.17 28.80 20.06
N GLN A 94 -58.84 28.95 20.18
CA GLN A 94 -57.91 28.47 19.16
C GLN A 94 -57.93 26.95 19.00
N PHE A 95 -58.24 26.19 20.05
CA PHE A 95 -58.41 24.73 19.94
C PHE A 95 -59.69 24.37 19.18
N GLY A 96 -60.77 25.14 19.34
CA GLY A 96 -62.00 24.96 18.54
C GLY A 96 -61.83 25.32 17.07
N LEU A 97 -61.02 26.34 16.76
CA LEU A 97 -60.69 26.72 15.38
C LEU A 97 -59.95 25.62 14.61
N PHE A 98 -59.27 24.70 15.29
CA PHE A 98 -58.53 23.59 14.66
C PHE A 98 -59.40 22.72 13.75
N PHE A 99 -60.71 22.65 14.00
CA PHE A 99 -61.66 21.82 13.23
C PHE A 99 -62.22 22.52 11.97
N LEU A 100 -61.86 23.78 11.71
CA LEU A 100 -62.29 24.48 10.50
C LEU A 100 -61.46 24.06 9.27
N PRO A 101 -62.01 24.17 8.04
CA PRO A 101 -61.25 23.90 6.82
C PRO A 101 -59.97 24.74 6.72
N GLU A 102 -58.88 24.14 6.25
CA GLU A 102 -57.55 24.78 6.16
C GLU A 102 -57.58 26.12 5.40
N ALA A 103 -58.39 26.24 4.35
CA ALA A 103 -58.53 27.46 3.57
C ALA A 103 -59.05 28.64 4.42
N VAL A 104 -59.96 28.38 5.37
CA VAL A 104 -60.53 29.38 6.28
C VAL A 104 -59.47 29.82 7.29
N LEU A 105 -58.70 28.86 7.82
CA LEU A 105 -57.62 29.12 8.78
C LEU A 105 -56.46 29.92 8.15
N LEU A 106 -56.10 29.59 6.91
CA LEU A 106 -55.13 30.35 6.13
C LEU A 106 -55.65 31.76 5.83
N HIS A 107 -56.88 31.91 5.34
CA HIS A 107 -57.45 33.23 5.08
C HIS A 107 -57.43 34.13 6.33
N ARG A 108 -57.80 33.56 7.50
CA ARG A 108 -57.66 34.23 8.80
C ARG A 108 -56.21 34.62 9.08
N ALA A 109 -55.24 33.73 8.87
CA ALA A 109 -53.83 34.00 9.10
C ALA A 109 -53.29 35.12 8.19
N TYR A 110 -53.58 35.08 6.88
CA TYR A 110 -53.21 36.14 5.92
C TYR A 110 -53.84 37.49 6.30
N SER A 111 -55.11 37.50 6.69
CA SER A 111 -55.84 38.71 7.10
C SER A 111 -55.26 39.33 8.38
N LEU A 112 -54.95 38.52 9.40
CA LEU A 112 -54.36 39.00 10.65
C LEU A 112 -52.93 39.51 10.47
N LEU A 113 -52.08 38.75 9.76
CA LEU A 113 -50.68 39.13 9.55
C LEU A 113 -50.53 40.29 8.57
N GLY A 114 -51.39 40.39 7.56
CA GLY A 114 -51.36 41.48 6.56
C GLY A 114 -51.62 42.87 7.16
N ARG A 115 -52.26 42.94 8.33
CA ARG A 115 -52.51 44.20 9.07
C ARG A 115 -51.31 44.68 9.89
N VAL A 116 -50.28 43.84 10.07
CA VAL A 116 -49.12 44.11 10.92
C VAL A 116 -47.91 44.51 10.08
N ARG A 117 -47.25 45.62 10.45
CA ARG A 117 -46.29 46.29 9.54
C ARG A 117 -44.86 45.74 9.56
N CYS A 118 -44.37 45.24 10.69
CA CYS A 118 -42.99 44.72 10.79
C CYS A 118 -42.92 43.20 10.99
N PHE A 119 -41.74 42.62 10.74
CA PHE A 119 -41.50 41.19 10.88
C PHE A 119 -41.69 40.72 12.32
N GLU A 120 -41.12 41.44 13.29
CA GLU A 120 -41.15 41.08 14.71
C GLU A 120 -42.59 41.09 15.26
N GLY A 121 -43.41 42.05 14.84
CA GLY A 121 -44.83 42.07 15.19
C GLY A 121 -45.65 40.97 14.52
N ARG A 122 -45.33 40.62 13.26
CA ARG A 122 -45.98 39.48 12.58
C ARG A 122 -45.60 38.16 13.24
N ASN A 123 -44.34 37.98 13.62
CA ASN A 123 -43.89 36.85 14.43
C ASN A 123 -44.66 36.79 15.77
N HIS A 124 -44.78 37.93 16.48
CA HIS A 124 -45.54 38.00 17.72
C HIS A 124 -47.00 37.57 17.55
N VAL A 125 -47.70 38.11 16.55
CA VAL A 125 -49.09 37.76 16.24
C VAL A 125 -49.20 36.30 15.80
N PHE A 126 -48.24 35.80 15.03
CA PHE A 126 -48.20 34.41 14.61
C PHE A 126 -48.11 33.46 15.80
N MET A 127 -47.14 33.68 16.70
CA MET A 127 -46.90 32.82 17.86
C MET A 127 -48.08 32.77 18.83
N HIS A 128 -48.79 33.89 19.03
CA HIS A 128 -49.86 33.98 20.04
C HIS A 128 -51.27 33.70 19.49
N PHE A 129 -51.55 33.99 18.22
CA PHE A 129 -52.91 33.96 17.67
C PHE A 129 -53.13 33.00 16.49
N ILE A 130 -52.06 32.47 15.89
CA ILE A 130 -52.13 31.68 14.63
C ILE A 130 -51.47 30.31 14.76
N ARG A 131 -50.32 30.19 15.42
CA ARG A 131 -49.52 28.95 15.50
C ARG A 131 -50.34 27.72 15.91
N ARG A 132 -51.24 27.86 16.89
CA ARG A 132 -52.09 26.76 17.39
C ARG A 132 -53.16 26.30 16.39
N THR A 133 -53.44 27.10 15.36
CA THR A 133 -54.40 26.79 14.30
C THR A 133 -53.75 26.28 13.00
N LEU A 134 -52.42 26.28 12.90
CA LEU A 134 -51.67 25.81 11.72
C LEU A 134 -50.67 24.72 12.13
N PRO A 135 -51.09 23.43 12.21
CA PRO A 135 -50.33 22.36 12.88
C PRO A 135 -48.94 22.06 12.30
N ARG A 136 -48.62 22.54 11.09
CA ARG A 136 -47.34 22.26 10.41
C ARG A 136 -46.40 23.46 10.33
N CYS A 137 -46.80 24.63 10.84
CA CYS A 137 -46.00 25.85 10.82
C CYS A 137 -45.65 26.26 12.26
N HIS A 138 -44.57 25.69 12.82
CA HIS A 138 -44.24 25.82 14.24
C HIS A 138 -43.54 27.14 14.60
N TYR A 139 -42.95 27.84 13.64
CA TYR A 139 -42.20 29.09 13.84
C TYR A 139 -42.40 30.05 12.66
N TYR A 140 -42.24 31.35 12.94
CA TYR A 140 -42.29 32.42 11.94
C TYR A 140 -40.87 32.87 11.61
N ASP A 141 -40.38 32.50 10.43
CA ASP A 141 -39.05 32.84 9.92
C ASP A 141 -39.15 33.72 8.66
N ASP A 142 -38.00 34.18 8.16
CA ASP A 142 -37.92 35.02 6.96
C ASP A 142 -38.51 34.32 5.72
N ARG A 143 -38.44 32.99 5.66
CA ARG A 143 -38.98 32.18 4.56
C ARG A 143 -40.51 32.23 4.56
N LEU A 144 -41.12 32.06 5.73
CA LEU A 144 -42.57 32.15 5.90
C LEU A 144 -43.07 33.59 5.72
N ASP A 145 -42.39 34.60 6.27
CA ASP A 145 -42.74 36.02 6.05
C ASP A 145 -42.70 36.38 4.56
N PHE A 146 -41.62 35.99 3.87
CA PHE A 146 -41.48 36.24 2.45
C PHE A 146 -42.58 35.55 1.63
N SER A 147 -42.86 34.29 1.94
CA SER A 147 -43.88 33.48 1.27
C SER A 147 -45.28 34.10 1.39
N LEU A 148 -45.68 34.44 2.62
CA LEU A 148 -46.99 35.02 2.93
C LEU A 148 -47.20 36.40 2.30
N ARG A 149 -46.13 37.15 2.05
CA ARG A 149 -46.22 38.53 1.52
C ARG A 149 -46.14 38.61 0.01
N ARG A 150 -45.46 37.66 -0.63
CA ARG A 150 -45.10 37.77 -2.05
C ARG A 150 -45.82 36.77 -2.95
N PHE A 151 -46.32 35.67 -2.41
CA PHE A 151 -47.09 34.68 -3.17
C PHE A 151 -48.58 34.84 -2.93
N ARG A 152 -49.39 34.34 -3.88
CA ARG A 152 -50.84 34.26 -3.70
C ARG A 152 -51.17 33.32 -2.53
N PRO A 153 -52.29 33.55 -1.80
CA PRO A 153 -52.64 32.75 -0.64
C PRO A 153 -52.66 31.24 -0.94
N ALA A 154 -51.99 30.47 -0.09
CA ALA A 154 -52.00 29.01 -0.16
C ALA A 154 -53.42 28.46 0.08
N ARG A 155 -53.79 27.38 -0.62
CA ARG A 155 -55.07 26.67 -0.43
C ARG A 155 -55.01 25.64 0.70
N THR A 156 -53.81 25.16 1.05
CA THR A 156 -53.56 24.17 2.10
C THR A 156 -52.37 24.58 2.96
N VAL A 157 -52.37 24.17 4.22
CA VAL A 157 -51.29 24.46 5.19
C VAL A 157 -50.01 23.76 4.73
N GLN A 158 -50.14 22.58 4.13
CA GLN A 158 -49.04 21.85 3.52
C GLN A 158 -48.33 22.63 2.40
N ALA A 159 -49.08 23.35 1.55
CA ALA A 159 -48.47 24.13 0.48
C ALA A 159 -47.63 25.31 1.03
N LEU A 160 -48.07 25.90 2.15
CA LEU A 160 -47.33 26.95 2.83
C LEU A 160 -46.09 26.41 3.55
N GLU A 161 -46.21 25.25 4.20
CA GLU A 161 -45.11 24.52 4.82
C GLU A 161 -44.04 24.16 3.78
N HIS A 162 -44.43 23.67 2.59
CA HIS A 162 -43.49 23.38 1.52
C HIS A 162 -42.70 24.61 1.08
N LEU A 163 -43.33 25.79 1.00
CA LEU A 163 -42.63 27.04 0.69
C LEU A 163 -41.60 27.41 1.77
N GLN A 164 -41.91 27.15 3.04
CA GLN A 164 -41.00 27.42 4.17
C GLN A 164 -39.73 26.54 4.14
N ARG A 165 -39.75 25.41 3.41
CA ARG A 165 -38.57 24.55 3.18
C ARG A 165 -37.58 25.12 2.16
N PHE A 166 -37.93 26.18 1.42
CA PHE A 166 -37.05 26.82 0.46
C PHE A 166 -36.32 28.02 1.04
N GLU A 167 -35.06 28.20 0.64
CA GLU A 167 -34.33 29.44 0.90
C GLU A 167 -34.98 30.64 0.21
N VAL A 168 -34.87 31.82 0.82
CA VAL A 168 -35.43 33.07 0.27
C VAL A 168 -34.89 33.37 -1.14
N GLY A 169 -33.64 32.97 -1.44
CA GLY A 169 -33.07 33.10 -2.78
C GLY A 169 -33.83 32.30 -3.86
N VAL A 170 -34.24 31.07 -3.53
CA VAL A 170 -35.06 30.23 -4.43
C VAL A 170 -36.45 30.84 -4.63
N LEU A 171 -37.06 31.35 -3.55
CA LEU A 171 -38.36 32.01 -3.63
C LEU A 171 -38.31 33.30 -4.47
N LYS A 172 -37.22 34.06 -4.40
CA LYS A 172 -36.99 35.22 -5.28
C LYS A 172 -36.83 34.80 -6.73
N ALA A 173 -36.01 33.78 -7.00
CA ALA A 173 -35.83 33.23 -8.35
C ALA A 173 -37.18 32.79 -8.95
N ALA A 174 -38.02 32.10 -8.15
CA ALA A 174 -39.36 31.69 -8.57
C ALA A 174 -40.24 32.87 -9.01
N LEU A 175 -40.21 33.98 -8.26
CA LEU A 175 -40.98 35.18 -8.60
C LEU A 175 -40.46 35.88 -9.86
N CYS A 176 -39.15 35.85 -10.11
CA CYS A 176 -38.54 36.35 -11.34
C CYS A 176 -38.91 35.49 -12.56
N LEU A 177 -39.07 34.17 -12.36
CA LEU A 177 -39.55 33.23 -13.39
C LEU A 177 -41.09 33.22 -13.54
N GLY A 178 -41.80 34.12 -12.86
CA GLY A 178 -43.25 34.27 -13.01
C GLY A 178 -44.11 33.28 -12.21
N LEU A 179 -43.53 32.47 -11.33
CA LEU A 179 -44.26 31.55 -10.46
C LEU A 179 -44.89 32.34 -9.30
N ARG A 180 -46.22 32.40 -9.24
CA ARG A 180 -46.98 33.25 -8.29
C ARG A 180 -47.77 32.46 -7.26
N THR A 181 -48.03 31.17 -7.50
CA THR A 181 -48.74 30.31 -6.55
C THR A 181 -47.81 29.30 -5.87
N PRO A 182 -48.08 28.90 -4.61
CA PRO A 182 -47.30 27.87 -3.93
C PRO A 182 -47.22 26.54 -4.71
N ALA A 183 -48.30 26.16 -5.41
CA ALA A 183 -48.34 24.94 -6.21
C ALA A 183 -47.38 25.00 -7.42
N GLU A 184 -47.29 26.15 -8.10
CA GLU A 184 -46.35 26.39 -9.19
C GLU A 184 -44.90 26.27 -8.72
N VAL A 185 -44.56 26.85 -7.56
CA VAL A 185 -43.21 26.78 -6.99
C VAL A 185 -42.85 25.34 -6.61
N VAL A 186 -43.74 24.63 -5.93
CA VAL A 186 -43.49 23.23 -5.53
C VAL A 186 -43.33 22.33 -6.75
N LYS A 187 -44.08 22.58 -7.83
CA LYS A 187 -43.95 21.85 -9.10
C LYS A 187 -42.62 22.15 -9.81
N ALA A 188 -42.21 23.42 -9.85
CA ALA A 188 -40.99 23.83 -10.55
C ALA A 188 -39.70 23.46 -9.81
N PHE A 189 -39.75 23.34 -8.47
CA PHE A 189 -38.59 23.03 -7.64
C PHE A 189 -38.81 21.75 -6.82
N PRO A 190 -38.40 20.56 -7.31
CA PRO A 190 -38.58 19.30 -6.59
C PRO A 190 -37.79 19.28 -5.26
N LEU A 191 -38.42 18.81 -4.17
CA LEU A 191 -37.88 18.70 -2.81
C LEU A 191 -36.84 17.57 -2.70
N THR A 192 -35.71 17.75 -3.38
CA THR A 192 -34.54 16.86 -3.32
C THR A 192 -33.42 17.46 -2.48
N HIS A 193 -32.57 16.62 -1.90
CA HIS A 193 -31.42 17.02 -1.07
C HIS A 193 -30.33 17.76 -1.89
N ASP A 194 -30.30 17.57 -3.20
CA ASP A 194 -29.24 18.09 -4.10
C ASP A 194 -29.62 19.42 -4.79
N ARG A 195 -29.82 20.49 -4.02
CA ARG A 195 -30.18 21.81 -4.57
C ARG A 195 -28.98 22.76 -4.67
N LEU A 196 -28.99 23.58 -5.72
CA LEU A 196 -28.13 24.75 -5.83
C LEU A 196 -28.55 25.76 -4.76
N ALA A 197 -27.57 26.42 -4.13
CA ALA A 197 -27.84 27.46 -3.15
C ALA A 197 -28.72 28.56 -3.78
N GLY A 198 -29.69 29.07 -3.03
CA GLY A 198 -30.69 30.01 -3.54
C GLY A 198 -30.08 31.32 -4.06
N SER A 199 -28.94 31.75 -3.51
CA SER A 199 -28.20 32.93 -3.98
C SER A 199 -27.59 32.75 -5.39
N LEU A 200 -27.08 31.55 -5.69
CA LEU A 200 -26.49 31.22 -6.99
C LEU A 200 -27.56 30.96 -8.05
N LEU A 201 -28.65 30.30 -7.67
CA LEU A 201 -29.82 30.14 -8.55
C LEU A 201 -30.41 31.51 -8.93
N LEU A 202 -30.53 32.41 -7.95
CA LEU A 202 -30.98 33.77 -8.21
C LEU A 202 -30.03 34.51 -9.15
N ALA A 203 -28.71 34.31 -9.04
CA ALA A 203 -27.74 34.89 -9.96
C ALA A 203 -27.95 34.40 -11.41
N LEU A 204 -28.23 33.12 -11.64
CA LEU A 204 -28.53 32.60 -12.98
C LEU A 204 -29.80 33.22 -13.58
N VAL A 205 -30.83 33.45 -12.75
CA VAL A 205 -32.09 34.05 -13.20
C VAL A 205 -31.93 35.54 -13.47
N GLU A 206 -31.30 36.28 -12.55
CA GLU A 206 -31.14 37.73 -12.68
C GLU A 206 -30.19 38.14 -13.79
N GLU A 207 -29.11 37.39 -14.03
CA GLU A 207 -28.19 37.65 -15.15
C GLU A 207 -28.70 37.07 -16.49
N GLY A 208 -29.87 36.39 -16.49
CA GLY A 208 -30.55 35.97 -17.72
C GLY A 208 -30.10 34.64 -18.33
N ALA A 209 -29.29 33.85 -17.62
CA ALA A 209 -28.97 32.47 -18.02
C ALA A 209 -30.22 31.56 -17.98
N ILE A 210 -31.10 31.78 -17.00
CA ILE A 210 -32.41 31.11 -16.89
C ILE A 210 -33.50 32.17 -16.93
N GLN A 211 -34.41 32.05 -17.89
CA GLN A 211 -35.48 33.01 -18.13
C GLN A 211 -36.87 32.40 -17.94
N ARG A 212 -37.00 31.07 -18.11
CA ARG A 212 -38.28 30.37 -17.98
C ARG A 212 -38.20 29.22 -16.97
N ALA A 213 -39.34 28.83 -16.43
CA ALA A 213 -39.41 27.77 -15.43
C ALA A 213 -38.96 26.41 -15.97
N GLU A 214 -39.18 26.15 -17.26
CA GLU A 214 -38.76 24.90 -17.93
C GLU A 214 -37.22 24.79 -18.01
N GLU A 215 -36.52 25.93 -18.07
CA GLU A 215 -35.06 26.01 -18.18
C GLU A 215 -34.36 25.71 -16.84
N LEU A 216 -35.11 25.62 -15.74
CA LEU A 216 -34.59 25.16 -14.45
C LEU A 216 -34.01 23.74 -14.55
N SER A 217 -34.45 22.92 -15.51
CA SER A 217 -33.88 21.61 -15.77
C SER A 217 -32.45 21.65 -16.35
N TRP A 218 -31.98 22.82 -16.81
CA TRP A 218 -30.61 23.02 -17.28
C TRP A 218 -29.61 23.14 -16.13
N VAL A 219 -30.09 23.54 -14.94
CA VAL A 219 -29.29 23.53 -13.72
C VAL A 219 -29.07 22.07 -13.34
N GLY A 220 -27.90 21.54 -13.68
CA GLY A 220 -27.55 20.13 -13.44
C GLY A 220 -27.75 19.72 -11.98
N ARG A 221 -28.02 18.42 -11.74
CA ARG A 221 -27.94 17.84 -10.39
C ARG A 221 -26.49 17.97 -9.91
N LYS A 222 -26.31 18.45 -8.68
CA LYS A 222 -25.00 18.86 -8.15
C LYS A 222 -23.93 17.78 -8.33
N VAL A 223 -22.79 18.19 -8.89
CA VAL A 223 -21.47 17.71 -8.46
C VAL A 223 -21.03 18.67 -7.36
N TRP A 224 -21.17 18.20 -6.12
CA TRP A 224 -20.36 18.53 -4.94
C TRP A 224 -20.06 20.03 -4.62
N ASN A 225 -20.73 20.58 -3.60
CA ASN A 225 -20.18 21.68 -2.77
C ASN A 225 -19.58 21.01 -1.52
N PRO A 226 -18.25 20.78 -1.48
CA PRO A 226 -17.60 19.89 -0.50
C PRO A 226 -17.90 20.22 0.97
N SER A 227 -18.12 21.49 1.24
CA SER A 227 -18.22 22.03 2.60
C SER A 227 -19.63 22.11 3.17
N GLY A 228 -20.68 21.84 2.37
CA GLY A 228 -22.07 22.14 2.75
C GLY A 228 -22.30 23.61 3.13
N ARG A 229 -21.33 24.50 2.86
CA ARG A 229 -21.35 25.90 3.27
C ARG A 229 -22.26 26.70 2.36
N GLU A 230 -22.96 27.67 2.93
CA GLU A 230 -23.58 28.72 2.12
C GLU A 230 -22.49 29.50 1.35
N PRO A 231 -22.69 29.74 0.04
CA PRO A 231 -21.73 30.50 -0.76
C PRO A 231 -21.45 31.86 -0.15
N GLN A 232 -20.18 32.23 -0.09
CA GLN A 232 -19.78 33.55 0.39
C GLN A 232 -20.18 34.64 -0.60
N THR A 233 -20.33 35.87 -0.11
CA THR A 233 -20.73 37.03 -0.92
C THR A 233 -19.79 37.26 -2.10
N GLU A 234 -18.49 37.04 -1.91
CA GLU A 234 -17.48 37.15 -2.97
C GLU A 234 -17.66 36.08 -4.05
N GLU A 235 -17.90 34.82 -3.68
CA GLU A 235 -18.14 33.73 -4.63
C GLU A 235 -19.39 33.99 -5.49
N VAL A 236 -20.46 34.51 -4.88
CA VAL A 236 -21.68 34.91 -5.62
C VAL A 236 -21.38 36.07 -6.57
N ARG A 237 -20.52 37.02 -6.18
CA ARG A 237 -20.08 38.12 -7.05
C ARG A 237 -19.27 37.61 -8.24
N HIS A 238 -18.28 36.74 -8.00
CA HIS A 238 -17.47 36.14 -9.07
C HIS A 238 -18.33 35.28 -10.00
N ALA A 239 -19.27 34.50 -9.46
CA ALA A 239 -20.23 33.75 -10.24
C ALA A 239 -21.04 34.63 -11.20
N ARG A 240 -21.55 35.78 -10.72
CA ARG A 240 -22.23 36.76 -11.60
C ARG A 240 -21.31 37.30 -12.68
N GLY A 241 -20.05 37.59 -12.33
CA GLY A 241 -19.02 38.01 -13.28
C GLY A 241 -18.84 36.98 -14.40
N ILE A 242 -18.67 35.71 -14.05
CA ILE A 242 -18.54 34.60 -15.01
C ILE A 242 -19.78 34.47 -15.88
N ILE A 243 -20.99 34.42 -15.30
CA ILE A 243 -22.26 34.30 -16.05
C ILE A 243 -22.38 35.43 -17.07
N ARG A 244 -22.13 36.67 -16.63
CA ARG A 244 -22.24 37.84 -17.49
C ARG A 244 -21.22 37.81 -18.62
N CYS A 245 -19.96 37.46 -18.33
CA CYS A 245 -18.90 37.39 -19.34
C CYS A 245 -19.21 36.31 -20.39
N LEU A 246 -19.64 35.11 -19.98
CA LEU A 246 -19.98 34.03 -20.90
C LEU A 246 -21.18 34.41 -21.80
N LEU A 247 -22.25 34.98 -21.22
CA LEU A 247 -23.42 35.41 -21.99
C LEU A 247 -23.10 36.55 -22.96
N ALA A 248 -22.31 37.53 -22.53
CA ALA A 248 -21.88 38.64 -23.39
C ALA A 248 -21.05 38.18 -24.59
N ASN A 249 -20.33 37.07 -24.44
CA ASN A 249 -19.52 36.45 -25.50
C ASN A 249 -20.25 35.33 -26.25
N GLY A 250 -21.59 35.31 -26.20
CA GLY A 250 -22.40 34.41 -27.02
C GLY A 250 -22.41 32.94 -26.60
N VAL A 251 -21.96 32.62 -25.38
CA VAL A 251 -22.05 31.25 -24.86
C VAL A 251 -23.50 30.86 -24.63
N GLU A 252 -23.90 29.69 -25.13
CA GLU A 252 -25.28 29.21 -24.99
C GLU A 252 -25.76 29.21 -23.53
N ARG A 253 -26.95 29.79 -23.29
CA ARG A 253 -27.56 29.89 -21.96
C ARG A 253 -27.63 28.56 -21.21
N ARG A 254 -27.86 27.47 -21.92
CA ARG A 254 -27.90 26.11 -21.36
C ARG A 254 -26.54 25.70 -20.77
N LEU A 255 -25.44 26.04 -21.43
CA LEU A 255 -24.09 25.78 -20.93
C LEU A 255 -23.77 26.67 -19.72
N VAL A 256 -24.19 27.94 -19.78
CA VAL A 256 -24.02 28.89 -18.66
C VAL A 256 -24.83 28.46 -17.43
N ALA A 257 -26.03 27.92 -17.61
CA ALA A 257 -26.86 27.39 -16.51
C ALA A 257 -26.19 26.22 -15.76
N ALA A 258 -25.24 25.53 -16.40
CA ALA A 258 -24.52 24.39 -15.84
C ALA A 258 -23.17 24.75 -15.20
N ILE A 259 -22.75 26.02 -15.14
CA ILE A 259 -21.40 26.40 -14.67
C ILE A 259 -21.09 25.96 -13.24
N PHE A 260 -22.11 25.79 -12.39
CA PHE A 260 -21.93 25.36 -11.00
C PHE A 260 -21.71 23.85 -10.85
N GLN A 261 -21.51 23.13 -11.96
CA GLN A 261 -20.85 21.82 -11.94
C GLN A 261 -19.35 21.93 -11.63
N TYR A 262 -18.77 23.14 -11.74
CA TYR A 262 -17.38 23.45 -11.40
C TYR A 262 -17.26 24.11 -10.01
N ALA A 263 -16.08 23.99 -9.38
CA ALA A 263 -15.85 24.45 -8.01
C ALA A 263 -15.90 25.99 -7.89
N LEU A 264 -16.61 26.49 -6.86
CA LEU A 264 -16.82 27.94 -6.63
C LEU A 264 -15.53 28.70 -6.34
N GLY A 265 -14.58 28.08 -5.62
CA GLY A 265 -13.30 28.70 -5.28
C GLY A 265 -12.38 28.96 -6.48
N GLY A 266 -12.67 28.35 -7.64
CA GLY A 266 -11.91 28.53 -8.88
C GLY A 266 -12.53 29.53 -9.86
N LEU A 267 -13.60 30.25 -9.50
CA LEU A 267 -14.25 31.21 -10.38
C LEU A 267 -13.43 32.52 -10.44
N ALA A 268 -12.82 32.79 -11.59
CA ALA A 268 -11.99 33.96 -11.83
C ALA A 268 -12.53 34.77 -13.03
N PRO A 269 -13.45 35.74 -12.81
CA PRO A 269 -14.07 36.50 -13.89
C PRO A 269 -13.08 37.37 -14.67
N ASP A 270 -12.07 37.92 -14.01
CA ASP A 270 -11.06 38.77 -14.68
C ASP A 270 -10.18 37.94 -15.62
N GLN A 271 -9.75 36.75 -15.18
CA GLN A 271 -9.01 35.82 -16.02
C GLN A 271 -9.85 35.28 -17.19
N LEU A 272 -11.15 35.05 -16.96
CA LEU A 272 -12.08 34.68 -18.03
C LEU A 272 -12.13 35.76 -19.12
N ALA A 273 -12.28 37.03 -18.72
CA ALA A 273 -12.34 38.13 -19.66
C ALA A 273 -11.06 38.21 -20.51
N GLU A 274 -9.89 38.13 -19.86
CA GLU A 274 -8.60 38.14 -20.54
C GLU A 274 -8.46 36.97 -21.54
N ASN A 275 -8.87 35.76 -21.14
CA ASN A 275 -8.79 34.59 -22.02
C ASN A 275 -9.79 34.65 -23.20
N LEU A 276 -10.96 35.26 -22.99
CA LEU A 276 -11.94 35.50 -24.06
C LEU A 276 -11.44 36.53 -25.06
N ASP A 277 -10.79 37.60 -24.60
CA ASP A 277 -10.16 38.60 -25.46
C ASP A 277 -9.08 37.97 -26.34
N LEU A 278 -8.28 37.05 -25.79
CA LEU A 278 -7.29 36.29 -26.55
C LEU A 278 -7.93 35.41 -27.64
N LEU A 279 -9.04 34.72 -27.31
CA LEU A 279 -9.78 33.90 -28.29
C LEU A 279 -10.34 34.74 -29.43
N LEU A 280 -10.94 35.89 -29.12
CA LEU A 280 -11.49 36.81 -30.10
C LEU A 280 -10.39 37.42 -30.98
N ALA A 281 -9.27 37.82 -30.38
CA ALA A 281 -8.11 38.33 -31.11
C ALA A 281 -7.50 37.28 -32.06
N ALA A 282 -7.59 36.00 -31.70
CA ALA A 282 -7.19 34.87 -32.53
C ALA A 282 -8.23 34.49 -33.61
N GLY A 283 -9.36 35.21 -33.71
CA GLY A 283 -10.41 35.00 -34.70
C GLY A 283 -11.41 33.88 -34.36
N ILE A 284 -11.44 33.41 -33.11
CA ILE A 284 -12.30 32.30 -32.69
C ILE A 284 -13.62 32.86 -32.16
N THR A 285 -14.68 32.69 -32.95
CA THR A 285 -16.00 33.25 -32.64
C THR A 285 -16.94 32.26 -31.96
N ASP A 286 -16.73 30.94 -32.10
CA ASP A 286 -17.54 29.91 -31.44
C ASP A 286 -17.04 29.59 -30.03
N VAL A 287 -17.23 30.56 -29.14
CA VAL A 287 -16.85 30.45 -27.71
C VAL A 287 -17.63 29.34 -27.02
N SER A 288 -18.86 29.05 -27.46
CA SER A 288 -19.67 27.93 -26.95
C SER A 288 -18.95 26.60 -27.14
N MET A 289 -18.46 26.33 -28.35
CA MET A 289 -17.76 25.08 -28.63
C MET A 289 -16.40 25.01 -27.94
N VAL A 290 -15.68 26.12 -27.81
CA VAL A 290 -14.45 26.18 -27.00
C VAL A 290 -14.77 25.79 -25.56
N PHE A 291 -15.81 26.38 -24.97
CA PHE A 291 -16.24 26.09 -23.61
C PHE A 291 -16.62 24.61 -23.42
N VAL A 292 -17.30 23.99 -24.39
CA VAL A 292 -17.60 22.55 -24.39
C VAL A 292 -16.32 21.70 -24.36
N ARG A 293 -15.27 22.08 -25.10
CA ARG A 293 -14.03 21.32 -25.20
C ARG A 293 -13.13 21.48 -23.96
N VAL A 294 -12.99 22.71 -23.45
CA VAL A 294 -12.02 23.00 -22.38
C VAL A 294 -12.63 23.08 -20.97
N GLY A 295 -13.92 23.42 -20.84
CA GLY A 295 -14.63 23.56 -19.58
C GLY A 295 -14.12 24.72 -18.71
N ASP A 296 -13.92 24.47 -17.42
CA ASP A 296 -13.44 25.45 -16.43
C ASP A 296 -12.08 26.08 -16.72
N ARG A 297 -11.27 25.44 -17.58
CA ARG A 297 -9.97 25.97 -18.03
C ARG A 297 -10.08 27.32 -18.71
N LEU A 298 -11.25 27.67 -19.24
CA LEU A 298 -11.51 28.98 -19.83
C LEU A 298 -11.27 30.12 -18.84
N TRP A 299 -11.46 29.89 -17.54
CA TRP A 299 -11.18 30.87 -16.47
C TRP A 299 -10.14 30.43 -15.46
N ARG A 300 -9.75 29.14 -15.44
CA ARG A 300 -8.71 28.62 -14.53
C ARG A 300 -7.30 28.66 -15.12
N ALA A 301 -7.15 28.49 -16.43
CA ALA A 301 -5.83 28.53 -17.06
C ALA A 301 -5.37 29.98 -17.21
N SER A 302 -4.06 30.20 -17.07
CA SER A 302 -3.45 31.52 -17.22
C SER A 302 -3.52 32.01 -18.67
N ALA A 303 -3.58 33.33 -18.85
CA ALA A 303 -3.49 33.95 -20.17
C ALA A 303 -2.19 33.57 -20.92
N ALA A 304 -1.09 33.31 -20.21
CA ALA A 304 0.15 32.84 -20.82
C ALA A 304 -0.01 31.46 -21.49
N ASN A 305 -0.69 30.52 -20.85
CA ASN A 305 -0.96 29.20 -21.42
C ASN A 305 -1.91 29.29 -22.63
N TRP A 306 -2.92 30.16 -22.55
CA TRP A 306 -3.83 30.43 -23.67
C TRP A 306 -3.08 31.03 -24.86
N LYS A 307 -2.26 32.05 -24.62
CA LYS A 307 -1.42 32.66 -25.65
C LYS A 307 -0.48 31.64 -26.29
N PHE A 308 0.10 30.75 -25.50
CA PHE A 308 0.93 29.67 -26.02
C PHE A 308 0.16 28.74 -26.97
N VAL A 309 -1.03 28.27 -26.58
CA VAL A 309 -1.86 27.39 -27.42
C VAL A 309 -2.36 28.09 -28.69
N LEU A 310 -2.72 29.37 -28.60
CA LEU A 310 -3.24 30.12 -29.74
C LEU A 310 -2.14 30.59 -30.70
N ASP A 311 -1.02 31.09 -30.18
CA ASP A 311 0.00 31.75 -31.00
C ASP A 311 1.17 30.83 -31.35
N THR A 312 1.59 29.95 -30.42
CA THR A 312 2.77 29.09 -30.63
C THR A 312 2.39 27.73 -31.19
N VAL A 313 1.36 27.09 -30.64
CA VAL A 313 0.81 25.85 -31.19
C VAL A 313 -0.02 26.14 -32.44
N GLY A 314 -0.65 27.31 -32.53
CA GLY A 314 -1.45 27.70 -33.69
C GLY A 314 -2.83 27.05 -33.74
N ALA A 315 -3.40 26.69 -32.60
CA ALA A 315 -4.76 26.13 -32.55
C ALA A 315 -5.79 27.22 -32.91
N ARG A 316 -6.45 27.09 -34.06
CA ARG A 316 -7.39 28.11 -34.59
C ARG A 316 -8.86 27.69 -34.55
N SER A 317 -9.16 26.43 -34.22
CA SER A 317 -10.53 25.95 -34.02
C SER A 317 -10.77 25.47 -32.59
N ALA A 318 -12.04 25.41 -32.19
CA ALA A 318 -12.42 24.85 -30.90
C ALA A 318 -11.98 23.37 -30.75
N GLU A 319 -11.95 22.62 -31.85
CA GLU A 319 -11.49 21.24 -31.85
C GLU A 319 -9.98 21.16 -31.59
N ASP A 320 -9.18 21.97 -32.28
CA ASP A 320 -7.73 22.03 -32.08
C ASP A 320 -7.39 22.41 -30.64
N ILE A 321 -8.03 23.45 -30.11
CA ILE A 321 -7.85 23.89 -28.72
C ILE A 321 -8.21 22.75 -27.75
N GLY A 322 -9.29 22.02 -28.06
CA GLY A 322 -9.70 20.83 -27.32
C GLY A 322 -8.62 19.73 -27.28
N ARG A 323 -7.88 19.52 -28.37
CA ARG A 323 -6.78 18.54 -28.44
C ARG A 323 -5.62 18.94 -27.52
N PHE A 324 -5.38 20.23 -27.31
CA PHE A 324 -4.29 20.76 -26.48
C PHE A 324 -4.69 21.14 -25.04
N LYS A 325 -5.83 20.60 -24.56
CA LYS A 325 -6.37 20.88 -23.22
C LYS A 325 -5.37 20.64 -22.09
N SER A 326 -4.48 19.66 -22.22
CA SER A 326 -3.45 19.38 -21.20
C SER A 326 -2.37 20.44 -21.10
N LEU A 327 -2.08 21.18 -22.19
CA LEU A 327 -1.13 22.29 -22.15
C LEU A 327 -1.70 23.50 -21.41
N LEU A 328 -3.02 23.73 -21.50
CA LEU A 328 -3.70 24.78 -20.73
C LEU A 328 -3.61 24.56 -19.22
N ASP A 329 -3.57 23.29 -18.79
CA ASP A 329 -3.43 22.88 -17.38
C ASP A 329 -2.01 22.93 -16.84
N SER A 330 -1.02 23.17 -17.70
CA SER A 330 0.38 23.08 -17.28
C SER A 330 0.68 24.13 -16.21
N PRO A 331 1.18 23.73 -15.02
CA PRO A 331 1.66 24.68 -14.02
C PRO A 331 3.00 25.31 -14.44
N ARG A 332 3.70 24.69 -15.39
CA ARG A 332 5.01 25.12 -15.89
C ARG A 332 4.91 25.65 -17.32
N ASN A 333 5.80 26.56 -17.68
CA ASN A 333 5.84 27.10 -19.03
C ASN A 333 6.46 26.10 -20.02
N VAL A 334 5.69 25.78 -21.06
CA VAL A 334 6.14 24.91 -22.16
C VAL A 334 7.03 25.72 -23.10
N SER A 335 8.12 25.12 -23.59
CA SER A 335 9.08 25.80 -24.46
C SER A 335 8.49 26.06 -25.85
N ALA A 336 8.35 27.34 -26.21
CA ALA A 336 7.92 27.74 -27.54
C ALA A 336 8.95 27.39 -28.63
N GLU A 337 10.23 27.47 -28.29
CA GLU A 337 11.30 27.10 -29.22
C GLU A 337 11.22 25.60 -29.58
N LEU A 338 10.95 24.74 -28.59
CA LEU A 338 10.84 23.30 -28.83
C LEU A 338 9.66 22.97 -29.74
N VAL A 339 8.51 23.64 -29.57
CA VAL A 339 7.35 23.48 -30.45
C VAL A 339 7.66 23.96 -31.88
N ARG A 340 8.29 25.13 -32.04
CA ARG A 340 8.69 25.63 -33.37
C ARG A 340 9.63 24.66 -34.08
N ARG A 341 10.54 24.02 -33.35
CA ARG A 341 11.45 23.01 -33.89
C ARG A 341 10.72 21.76 -34.34
N LEU A 342 9.77 21.26 -33.55
CA LEU A 342 8.92 20.13 -33.95
C LEU A 342 8.15 20.44 -35.25
N PHE A 343 7.61 21.65 -35.40
CA PHE A 343 7.00 22.09 -36.67
C PHE A 343 8.02 22.11 -37.82
N ALA A 344 9.22 22.63 -37.60
CA ALA A 344 10.28 22.65 -38.61
C ALA A 344 10.71 21.23 -39.05
N LEU A 345 10.55 20.25 -38.16
CA LEU A 345 10.80 18.82 -38.40
C LEU A 345 9.59 18.10 -39.03
N GLY A 346 8.52 18.82 -39.37
CA GLY A 346 7.36 18.28 -40.08
C GLY A 346 6.20 17.81 -39.19
N ALA A 347 6.20 18.11 -37.87
CA ALA A 347 5.03 17.87 -37.05
C ALA A 347 3.87 18.77 -37.49
N ASP A 348 2.69 18.19 -37.69
CA ASP A 348 1.44 18.95 -37.79
C ASP A 348 0.76 19.03 -36.40
N LEU A 349 -0.47 19.56 -36.36
CA LEU A 349 -1.22 19.66 -35.09
C LEU A 349 -1.51 18.28 -34.47
N GLU A 350 -1.64 17.22 -35.27
CA GLU A 350 -1.86 15.87 -34.77
C GLU A 350 -0.58 15.27 -34.18
N GLY A 351 0.54 15.37 -34.89
CA GLY A 351 1.85 14.97 -34.41
C GLY A 351 2.24 15.72 -33.12
N LEU A 352 1.99 17.03 -33.07
CA LEU A 352 2.23 17.82 -31.87
C LEU A 352 1.31 17.42 -30.72
N ALA A 353 0.06 17.04 -31.01
CA ALA A 353 -0.85 16.51 -30.00
C ALA A 353 -0.32 15.19 -29.40
N GLY A 354 0.30 14.33 -30.22
CA GLY A 354 1.03 13.13 -29.78
C GLY A 354 2.22 13.46 -28.87
N CYS A 355 2.94 14.56 -29.15
CA CYS A 355 4.07 15.02 -28.33
C CYS A 355 3.68 15.74 -27.03
N GLN A 356 2.41 15.94 -26.69
CA GLN A 356 2.03 16.72 -25.49
C GLN A 356 2.60 16.16 -24.19
N SER A 357 2.63 14.84 -24.03
CA SER A 357 3.21 14.21 -22.85
C SER A 357 4.71 14.49 -22.73
N LEU A 358 5.41 14.52 -23.86
CA LEU A 358 6.82 14.90 -23.92
C LEU A 358 7.02 16.37 -23.56
N LEU A 359 6.27 17.27 -24.19
CA LEU A 359 6.34 18.72 -23.96
C LEU A 359 6.10 19.08 -22.49
N LEU A 360 5.13 18.41 -21.85
CA LEU A 360 4.85 18.60 -20.42
C LEU A 360 5.94 17.99 -19.52
N ALA A 361 6.52 16.85 -19.89
CA ALA A 361 7.60 16.23 -19.13
C ALA A 361 8.88 17.08 -19.12
N VAL A 362 9.14 17.81 -20.21
CA VAL A 362 10.31 18.69 -20.36
C VAL A 362 10.00 20.16 -20.01
N ALA A 363 8.76 20.49 -19.66
CA ALA A 363 8.38 21.82 -19.20
C ALA A 363 9.08 22.12 -17.85
N ARG A 364 9.75 23.28 -17.78
CA ARG A 364 10.58 23.68 -16.64
C ARG A 364 10.15 25.05 -16.14
N ASP A 365 10.29 25.25 -14.83
CA ASP A 365 10.17 26.58 -14.24
C ASP A 365 11.38 27.44 -14.66
N HIS A 366 11.19 28.76 -14.69
CA HIS A 366 12.15 29.76 -15.17
C HIS A 366 13.52 29.75 -14.43
N GLY A 367 14.34 28.73 -14.70
CA GLY A 367 15.55 28.41 -13.93
C GLY A 367 16.82 28.31 -14.78
N GLY A 368 16.98 29.14 -15.81
CA GLY A 368 18.26 29.36 -16.52
C GLY A 368 18.79 28.19 -17.36
N VAL A 369 18.21 26.99 -17.30
CA VAL A 369 18.61 25.86 -18.16
C VAL A 369 17.84 25.93 -19.49
N PRO A 370 18.54 25.98 -20.65
CA PRO A 370 17.89 26.06 -21.95
C PRO A 370 17.00 24.83 -22.24
N PRO A 371 15.97 24.97 -23.09
CA PRO A 371 15.17 23.84 -23.53
C PRO A 371 16.04 22.84 -24.32
N PRO A 372 15.72 21.52 -24.30
CA PRO A 372 16.55 20.47 -24.88
C PRO A 372 16.42 20.39 -26.41
N VAL A 373 16.70 21.51 -27.08
CA VAL A 373 16.59 21.64 -28.54
C VAL A 373 17.72 20.90 -29.24
N ASP A 374 18.94 21.01 -28.72
CA ASP A 374 20.10 20.33 -29.29
C ASP A 374 19.95 18.81 -29.20
N GLU A 375 19.41 18.30 -28.09
CA GLU A 375 19.09 16.88 -27.92
C GLU A 375 17.98 16.40 -28.86
N LEU A 376 16.96 17.23 -29.11
CA LEU A 376 15.93 16.93 -30.12
C LEU A 376 16.56 16.86 -31.52
N MET A 377 17.46 17.80 -31.85
CA MET A 377 18.15 17.80 -33.14
C MET A 377 19.05 16.57 -33.29
N LEU A 378 19.72 16.13 -32.23
CA LEU A 378 20.53 14.91 -32.23
C LEU A 378 19.69 13.67 -32.54
N LEU A 379 18.51 13.52 -31.94
CA LEU A 379 17.62 12.36 -32.17
C LEU A 379 17.04 12.34 -33.59
N THR A 380 16.83 13.50 -34.20
CA THR A 380 16.21 13.64 -35.53
C THR A 380 17.22 13.67 -36.67
N SER A 381 18.51 13.86 -36.37
CA SER A 381 19.58 13.84 -37.38
C SER A 381 20.05 12.42 -37.70
N PRO A 382 20.61 12.16 -38.90
CA PRO A 382 21.30 10.91 -39.20
C PRO A 382 22.45 10.67 -38.20
N PRO A 383 22.70 9.41 -37.77
CA PRO A 383 22.11 8.16 -38.27
C PRO A 383 20.78 7.75 -37.60
N HIS A 384 20.28 8.52 -36.63
CA HIS A 384 19.11 8.15 -35.82
C HIS A 384 17.79 8.40 -36.54
N ALA A 385 17.62 9.60 -37.09
CA ALA A 385 16.49 10.00 -37.94
C ALA A 385 15.10 9.63 -37.37
N LEU A 386 14.87 9.85 -36.07
CA LEU A 386 13.56 9.58 -35.44
C LEU A 386 12.48 10.48 -36.03
N ASN A 387 11.32 9.91 -36.34
CA ASN A 387 10.14 10.66 -36.75
C ASN A 387 9.38 11.24 -35.53
N ILE A 388 8.35 12.05 -35.78
CA ILE A 388 7.60 12.76 -34.72
C ILE A 388 6.93 11.79 -33.72
N ASP A 389 6.35 10.68 -34.19
CA ASP A 389 5.71 9.68 -33.34
C ASP A 389 6.72 8.95 -32.43
N GLN A 390 7.93 8.76 -32.93
CA GLN A 390 9.03 8.18 -32.18
C GLN A 390 9.59 9.19 -31.17
N ILE A 391 9.76 10.46 -31.56
CA ILE A 391 10.17 11.54 -30.65
C ILE A 391 9.17 11.70 -29.49
N ALA A 392 7.87 11.55 -29.75
CA ALA A 392 6.85 11.59 -28.69
C ALA A 392 7.08 10.57 -27.57
N GLN A 393 7.78 9.46 -27.85
CA GLN A 393 8.13 8.42 -26.88
C GLN A 393 9.43 8.72 -26.11
N CYS A 394 10.28 9.63 -26.62
CA CYS A 394 11.62 9.96 -26.12
C CYS A 394 11.68 10.86 -24.88
N THR A 395 10.75 10.68 -23.95
CA THR A 395 10.67 11.49 -22.71
C THR A 395 11.92 11.41 -21.84
N THR A 396 12.58 10.24 -21.79
CA THR A 396 13.77 10.03 -20.96
C THR A 396 15.00 10.74 -21.52
N TYR A 397 15.15 10.79 -22.85
CA TYR A 397 16.30 11.43 -23.50
C TYR A 397 16.28 12.95 -23.34
N LEU A 398 15.11 13.58 -23.52
CA LEU A 398 14.95 15.04 -23.44
C LEU A 398 14.78 15.56 -21.99
N GLY A 399 14.78 14.67 -20.98
CA GLY A 399 14.69 15.04 -19.57
C GLY A 399 15.93 15.73 -18.99
N GLY A 400 17.05 15.77 -19.74
CA GLY A 400 18.27 16.52 -19.41
C GLY A 400 19.15 15.93 -18.32
N LYS A 401 19.30 14.60 -18.27
CA LYS A 401 20.04 13.92 -17.18
C LYS A 401 21.46 13.42 -17.50
N ARG A 402 21.95 13.42 -18.75
CA ARG A 402 23.26 12.80 -19.12
C ARG A 402 23.81 13.32 -20.46
N GLU A 403 24.98 12.82 -20.85
CA GLU A 403 25.63 13.01 -22.16
C GLU A 403 24.93 12.21 -23.27
N LEU A 404 23.79 12.72 -23.77
CA LEU A 404 23.01 12.06 -24.84
C LEU A 404 23.86 11.77 -26.08
N ALA A 405 24.65 12.74 -26.53
CA ALA A 405 25.49 12.61 -27.70
C ALA A 405 26.48 11.43 -27.58
N ALA A 406 27.12 11.27 -26.41
CA ALA A 406 28.05 10.17 -26.16
C ALA A 406 27.31 8.82 -26.16
N PHE A 407 26.13 8.75 -25.55
CA PHE A 407 25.32 7.54 -25.52
C PHE A 407 24.88 7.10 -26.92
N LEU A 408 24.34 8.02 -27.72
CA LEU A 408 23.87 7.76 -29.08
C LEU A 408 25.03 7.39 -30.02
N LYS A 409 26.19 8.04 -29.85
CA LYS A 409 27.40 7.69 -30.60
C LYS A 409 27.82 6.24 -30.34
N VAL A 410 27.84 5.80 -29.08
CA VAL A 410 28.18 4.40 -28.75
C VAL A 410 27.20 3.41 -29.40
N LEU A 411 25.90 3.72 -29.43
CA LEU A 411 24.93 2.89 -30.14
C LEU A 411 25.23 2.82 -31.64
N ALA A 412 25.47 3.97 -32.28
CA ALA A 412 25.79 4.05 -33.71
C ALA A 412 27.07 3.28 -34.06
N ASP A 413 28.14 3.44 -33.26
CA ASP A 413 29.43 2.77 -33.44
C ASP A 413 29.31 1.23 -33.38
N HIS A 414 28.27 0.70 -32.71
CA HIS A 414 28.00 -0.73 -32.60
C HIS A 414 26.82 -1.22 -33.47
N GLY A 415 26.35 -0.41 -34.43
CA GLY A 415 25.29 -0.80 -35.38
C GLY A 415 23.85 -0.63 -34.85
N TYR A 416 23.67 -0.04 -33.67
CA TYR A 416 22.37 0.26 -33.05
C TYR A 416 21.96 1.74 -33.21
N GLY A 417 22.45 2.39 -34.27
CA GLY A 417 22.22 3.82 -34.50
C GLY A 417 20.82 4.17 -35.02
N GLY A 418 20.06 3.24 -35.60
CA GLY A 418 18.76 3.53 -36.20
C GLY A 418 17.64 3.82 -35.19
N ALA A 419 16.55 4.44 -35.66
CA ALA A 419 15.44 4.88 -34.83
C ALA A 419 14.86 3.80 -33.90
N GLU A 420 14.63 2.58 -34.41
CA GLU A 420 14.09 1.47 -33.61
C GLU A 420 15.02 1.09 -32.44
N ALA A 421 16.33 1.10 -32.68
CA ALA A 421 17.32 0.82 -31.67
C ALA A 421 17.41 1.92 -30.62
N VAL A 422 17.44 3.19 -31.04
CA VAL A 422 17.43 4.32 -30.12
C VAL A 422 16.20 4.26 -29.18
N LEU A 423 15.02 3.92 -29.70
CA LEU A 423 13.82 3.77 -28.87
C LEU A 423 13.93 2.59 -27.88
N ALA A 424 14.36 1.43 -28.35
CA ALA A 424 14.51 0.25 -27.50
C ALA A 424 15.53 0.48 -26.36
N PHE A 425 16.62 1.18 -26.64
CA PHE A 425 17.68 1.48 -25.67
C PHE A 425 17.37 2.65 -24.73
N GLN A 426 16.21 3.31 -24.88
CA GLN A 426 15.79 4.38 -23.98
C GLN A 426 15.74 3.93 -22.52
N VAL A 427 15.37 2.68 -22.26
CA VAL A 427 15.34 2.08 -20.91
C VAL A 427 16.72 2.01 -20.26
N CYS A 428 17.79 1.94 -21.07
CA CYS A 428 19.17 1.91 -20.59
C CYS A 428 19.69 3.31 -20.23
N TYR A 429 19.17 4.36 -20.86
CA TYR A 429 19.73 5.71 -20.77
C TYR A 429 19.77 6.25 -19.34
N SER A 430 18.77 5.94 -18.52
CA SER A 430 18.72 6.42 -17.12
C SER A 430 19.66 5.68 -16.17
N SER A 431 20.16 4.50 -16.55
CA SER A 431 20.84 3.58 -15.62
C SER A 431 22.25 3.20 -16.06
N VAL A 432 22.54 3.20 -17.36
CA VAL A 432 23.83 2.76 -17.93
C VAL A 432 24.59 3.97 -18.48
N SER A 433 25.84 4.17 -18.05
CA SER A 433 26.69 5.25 -18.60
C SER A 433 27.18 4.90 -20.02
N PRO A 434 27.55 5.89 -20.85
CA PRO A 434 28.10 5.63 -22.19
C PRO A 434 29.31 4.68 -22.18
N GLU A 435 30.20 4.83 -21.18
CA GLU A 435 31.37 3.95 -21.01
C GLU A 435 30.97 2.49 -20.74
N VAL A 436 30.00 2.26 -19.85
CA VAL A 436 29.51 0.92 -19.54
C VAL A 436 28.78 0.32 -20.74
N LEU A 437 27.97 1.12 -21.44
CA LEU A 437 27.28 0.72 -22.66
C LEU A 437 28.27 0.25 -23.72
N ALA A 438 29.34 1.01 -23.98
CA ALA A 438 30.35 0.67 -24.97
C ALA A 438 31.01 -0.67 -24.65
N ARG A 439 31.34 -0.90 -23.37
CA ARG A 439 31.92 -2.18 -22.92
C ARG A 439 30.95 -3.34 -23.10
N LEU A 440 29.68 -3.16 -22.78
CA LEU A 440 28.66 -4.21 -22.94
C LEU A 440 28.39 -4.55 -24.40
N LEU A 441 28.28 -3.55 -25.28
CA LEU A 441 28.09 -3.77 -26.70
C LEU A 441 29.34 -4.38 -27.36
N ALA A 442 30.54 -4.07 -26.85
CA ALA A 442 31.77 -4.75 -27.27
C ALA A 442 31.80 -6.23 -26.82
N ILE A 443 31.32 -6.54 -25.62
CA ILE A 443 31.16 -7.93 -25.13
C ILE A 443 30.15 -8.69 -26.00
N LEU A 444 29.03 -8.04 -26.33
CA LEU A 444 28.02 -8.59 -27.22
C LEU A 444 28.62 -8.88 -28.61
N GLY A 445 29.22 -7.88 -29.26
CA GLY A 445 29.84 -8.01 -30.57
C GLY A 445 28.94 -8.72 -31.58
N GLU A 446 29.50 -9.70 -32.30
CA GLU A 446 28.78 -10.51 -33.30
C GLU A 446 27.67 -11.39 -32.70
N ARG A 447 27.67 -11.63 -31.37
CA ARG A 447 26.68 -12.51 -30.69
C ARG A 447 25.27 -11.92 -30.69
N GLY A 448 25.15 -10.61 -30.89
CA GLY A 448 23.88 -9.90 -31.02
C GLY A 448 23.40 -9.73 -32.45
N ARG A 449 24.17 -10.18 -33.46
CA ARG A 449 23.80 -9.99 -34.87
C ARG A 449 22.58 -10.88 -35.21
N GLY A 450 21.53 -10.27 -35.74
CA GLY A 450 20.28 -10.96 -36.09
C GLY A 450 19.31 -11.16 -34.93
N GLU A 451 19.68 -10.76 -33.71
CA GLU A 451 18.79 -10.78 -32.55
C GLU A 451 17.81 -9.60 -32.55
N LEU A 452 16.67 -9.77 -31.88
CA LEU A 452 15.69 -8.69 -31.72
C LEU A 452 16.29 -7.57 -30.85
N ILE A 453 16.30 -6.35 -31.37
CA ILE A 453 16.81 -5.15 -30.70
C ILE A 453 16.30 -4.99 -29.25
N PRO A 454 15.00 -5.20 -28.93
CA PRO A 454 14.52 -5.13 -27.55
C PRO A 454 15.15 -6.18 -26.60
N LEU A 455 15.49 -7.37 -27.11
CA LEU A 455 16.18 -8.39 -26.32
C LEU A 455 17.61 -7.96 -26.00
N VAL A 456 18.30 -7.37 -26.98
CA VAL A 456 19.64 -6.80 -26.78
C VAL A 456 19.61 -5.69 -25.75
N ALA A 457 18.69 -4.72 -25.88
CA ALA A 457 18.53 -3.63 -24.92
C ALA A 457 18.21 -4.15 -23.50
N THR A 458 17.40 -5.20 -23.41
CA THR A 458 17.08 -5.86 -22.13
C THR A 458 18.32 -6.49 -21.51
N TRP A 459 19.12 -7.22 -22.28
CA TRP A 459 20.36 -7.82 -21.80
C TRP A 459 21.35 -6.74 -21.34
N VAL A 460 21.53 -5.66 -22.12
CA VAL A 460 22.41 -4.53 -21.75
C VAL A 460 21.96 -3.89 -20.45
N LEU A 461 20.66 -3.68 -20.25
CA LEU A 461 20.13 -3.14 -18.99
C LEU A 461 20.46 -4.08 -17.82
N GLN A 462 20.20 -5.37 -17.97
CA GLN A 462 20.44 -6.38 -16.93
C GLN A 462 21.92 -6.50 -16.59
N ALA A 463 22.80 -6.58 -17.60
CA ALA A 463 24.24 -6.67 -17.42
C ALA A 463 24.83 -5.37 -16.84
N GLY A 464 24.33 -4.21 -17.27
CA GLY A 464 24.77 -2.89 -16.79
C GLY A 464 24.37 -2.60 -15.34
N GLN A 465 23.21 -3.08 -14.89
CA GLN A 465 22.79 -2.97 -13.49
C GLN A 465 23.53 -3.92 -12.54
N GLY A 466 24.07 -5.04 -13.05
CA GLY A 466 24.82 -6.00 -12.25
C GLY A 466 26.22 -5.52 -11.84
N GLY A 467 26.85 -4.63 -12.62
CA GLY A 467 28.21 -4.16 -12.33
C GLY A 467 29.32 -5.19 -12.59
N TYR A 468 29.01 -6.34 -13.19
CA TYR A 468 29.93 -7.48 -13.40
C TYR A 468 30.65 -7.47 -14.75
N LEU A 469 31.01 -6.29 -15.26
CA LEU A 469 31.60 -6.14 -16.61
C LEU A 469 32.89 -6.93 -16.79
N ASP A 470 33.73 -6.94 -15.75
CA ASP A 470 35.01 -7.63 -15.79
C ASP A 470 34.83 -9.15 -15.80
N ALA A 471 33.81 -9.65 -15.11
CA ALA A 471 33.48 -11.06 -15.10
C ALA A 471 32.94 -11.52 -16.46
N PHE A 472 32.09 -10.72 -17.11
CA PHE A 472 31.68 -10.98 -18.49
C PHE A 472 32.87 -10.99 -19.46
N LYS A 473 33.71 -9.95 -19.39
CA LYS A 473 34.89 -9.83 -20.26
C LYS A 473 35.82 -11.03 -20.08
N TYR A 474 36.05 -11.43 -18.84
CA TYR A 474 36.85 -12.61 -18.52
C TYR A 474 36.21 -13.88 -19.12
N LEU A 475 34.95 -14.14 -18.81
CA LEU A 475 34.27 -15.39 -19.23
C LEU A 475 34.23 -15.50 -20.76
N VAL A 476 33.94 -14.41 -21.48
CA VAL A 476 33.91 -14.38 -22.97
C VAL A 476 35.29 -14.57 -23.60
N THR A 477 36.36 -14.24 -22.87
CA THR A 477 37.73 -14.49 -23.32
C THR A 477 38.17 -15.92 -22.99
N ALA A 478 37.71 -16.45 -21.85
CA ALA A 478 38.20 -17.70 -21.28
C ALA A 478 37.45 -18.95 -21.81
N VAL A 479 36.17 -18.82 -22.18
CA VAL A 479 35.34 -19.92 -22.72
C VAL A 479 34.50 -19.46 -23.90
N ASP A 480 34.19 -20.39 -24.81
CA ASP A 480 33.35 -20.08 -25.97
C ASP A 480 31.89 -19.77 -25.56
N MET A 481 31.39 -18.63 -26.02
CA MET A 481 30.03 -18.15 -25.81
C MET A 481 29.52 -17.51 -27.10
N PRO A 482 29.00 -18.29 -28.06
CA PRO A 482 28.77 -17.81 -29.42
C PRO A 482 27.49 -16.97 -29.59
N SER A 483 26.58 -16.92 -28.61
CA SER A 483 25.24 -16.32 -28.78
C SER A 483 24.80 -15.41 -27.63
N LEU A 484 23.82 -14.54 -27.91
CA LEU A 484 23.14 -13.74 -26.89
C LEU A 484 22.50 -14.63 -25.80
N ALA A 485 21.96 -15.79 -26.16
CA ALA A 485 21.43 -16.75 -25.20
C ALA A 485 22.49 -17.26 -24.22
N ALA A 486 23.73 -17.48 -24.68
CA ALA A 486 24.84 -17.87 -23.80
C ALA A 486 25.21 -16.72 -22.83
N LEU A 487 25.26 -15.47 -23.32
CA LEU A 487 25.48 -14.29 -22.48
C LEU A 487 24.34 -14.07 -21.47
N GLN A 488 23.11 -14.38 -21.86
CA GLN A 488 21.94 -14.32 -20.98
C GLN A 488 22.07 -15.37 -19.86
N GLN A 489 22.42 -16.61 -20.20
CA GLN A 489 22.66 -17.67 -19.20
C GLN A 489 23.87 -17.37 -18.31
N ALA A 490 24.86 -16.64 -18.82
CA ALA A 490 26.06 -16.27 -18.07
C ALA A 490 25.79 -15.24 -16.96
N LEU A 491 24.66 -14.53 -16.97
CA LEU A 491 24.30 -13.51 -15.95
C LEU A 491 24.42 -14.03 -14.51
N LYS A 492 24.08 -15.31 -14.25
CA LYS A 492 24.26 -15.98 -12.95
C LYS A 492 25.73 -16.20 -12.58
N LEU A 493 26.53 -16.62 -13.54
CA LEU A 493 27.93 -16.99 -13.33
C LEU A 493 28.80 -15.73 -13.12
N VAL A 494 28.56 -14.68 -13.90
CA VAL A 494 29.29 -13.42 -13.75
C VAL A 494 29.04 -12.73 -12.41
N ALA A 495 27.86 -12.95 -11.82
CA ALA A 495 27.55 -12.45 -10.49
C ALA A 495 28.46 -13.04 -9.41
N LEU A 496 28.99 -14.25 -9.60
CA LEU A 496 29.97 -14.86 -8.69
C LEU A 496 31.27 -14.05 -8.61
N GLY A 497 31.54 -13.21 -9.61
CA GLY A 497 32.70 -12.34 -9.70
C GLY A 497 33.86 -12.96 -10.47
N THR A 498 34.70 -12.09 -11.04
CA THR A 498 35.90 -12.48 -11.80
C THR A 498 36.84 -13.42 -11.03
N PRO A 499 37.13 -13.21 -9.72
CA PRO A 499 38.05 -14.08 -8.98
C PRO A 499 37.62 -15.55 -8.96
N LEU A 500 36.33 -15.82 -8.71
CA LEU A 500 35.83 -17.20 -8.70
C LEU A 500 35.79 -17.83 -10.08
N LEU A 501 35.33 -17.09 -11.08
CA LEU A 501 35.36 -17.60 -12.46
C LEU A 501 36.78 -17.92 -12.92
N ARG A 502 37.76 -17.11 -12.48
CA ARG A 502 39.17 -17.38 -12.78
C ARG A 502 39.64 -18.68 -12.16
N TYR A 503 39.41 -18.85 -10.86
CA TYR A 503 39.74 -20.08 -10.15
C TYR A 503 39.10 -21.32 -10.80
N LEU A 504 37.83 -21.25 -11.20
CA LEU A 504 37.13 -22.37 -11.85
C LEU A 504 37.72 -22.74 -13.21
N VAL A 505 38.06 -21.75 -14.03
CA VAL A 505 38.59 -22.03 -15.38
C VAL A 505 40.07 -22.40 -15.33
N GLU A 506 40.89 -21.62 -14.63
CA GLU A 506 42.35 -21.76 -14.64
C GLU A 506 42.85 -22.85 -13.69
N GLU A 507 42.29 -22.95 -12.49
CA GLU A 507 42.78 -23.89 -11.46
C GLU A 507 41.97 -25.19 -11.42
N ARG A 508 40.64 -25.12 -11.65
CA ARG A 508 39.77 -26.31 -11.71
C ARG A 508 39.59 -26.86 -13.12
N SER A 509 40.19 -26.24 -14.13
CA SER A 509 40.17 -26.71 -15.53
C SER A 509 38.75 -26.89 -16.10
N LEU A 510 37.78 -26.06 -15.71
CA LEU A 510 36.46 -26.04 -16.33
C LEU A 510 36.53 -25.22 -17.64
N THR A 511 36.81 -25.92 -18.74
CA THR A 511 37.21 -25.31 -20.03
C THR A 511 36.06 -24.87 -20.93
N SER A 512 34.82 -25.26 -20.62
CA SER A 512 33.64 -24.88 -21.40
C SER A 512 32.55 -24.21 -20.57
N PHE A 513 31.76 -23.34 -21.19
CA PHE A 513 30.61 -22.70 -20.53
C PHE A 513 29.62 -23.72 -19.97
N LYS A 514 29.43 -24.85 -20.67
CA LYS A 514 28.59 -25.95 -20.22
C LYS A 514 29.12 -26.58 -18.93
N GLU A 515 30.43 -26.84 -18.83
CA GLU A 515 31.04 -27.42 -17.62
C GLU A 515 30.91 -26.50 -16.41
N ILE A 516 31.13 -25.19 -16.59
CA ILE A 516 30.96 -24.20 -15.50
C ILE A 516 29.48 -24.17 -15.06
N ARG A 517 28.56 -24.23 -16.01
CA ARG A 517 27.12 -24.26 -15.72
C ARG A 517 26.71 -25.56 -15.03
N ASP A 518 27.20 -26.70 -15.50
CA ASP A 518 26.92 -28.00 -14.91
C ASP A 518 27.50 -28.08 -13.49
N TRP A 519 28.70 -27.54 -13.26
CA TRP A 519 29.27 -27.36 -11.92
C TRP A 519 28.36 -26.50 -11.03
N TYR A 520 27.92 -25.34 -11.52
CA TYR A 520 27.03 -24.44 -10.77
C TYR A 520 25.75 -25.15 -10.30
N TYR A 521 25.13 -25.95 -11.17
CA TYR A 521 23.86 -26.61 -10.85
C TYR A 521 23.99 -27.97 -10.16
N ARG A 522 25.14 -28.66 -10.26
CA ARG A 522 25.30 -30.04 -9.74
C ARG A 522 26.28 -30.15 -8.57
N ASP A 523 27.35 -29.37 -8.60
CA ASP A 523 28.48 -29.53 -7.67
C ASP A 523 28.62 -28.34 -6.70
N ALA A 524 28.07 -27.17 -7.04
CA ALA A 524 28.19 -25.95 -6.25
C ALA A 524 27.04 -25.77 -5.23
N ASN A 525 26.75 -26.80 -4.45
CA ASN A 525 25.62 -26.76 -3.50
C ASN A 525 25.79 -25.61 -2.48
N GLY A 526 24.79 -24.72 -2.42
CA GLY A 526 24.79 -23.56 -1.53
C GLY A 526 25.57 -22.34 -2.01
N ILE A 527 25.97 -22.30 -3.29
CA ILE A 527 26.67 -21.15 -3.87
C ILE A 527 25.74 -19.98 -4.24
N ASP A 528 24.43 -20.22 -4.31
CA ASP A 528 23.45 -19.21 -4.67
C ASP A 528 23.53 -18.00 -3.73
N GLY A 529 23.75 -16.81 -4.31
CA GLY A 529 23.92 -15.56 -3.56
C GLY A 529 25.36 -15.23 -3.15
N TYR A 530 26.33 -16.13 -3.36
CA TYR A 530 27.74 -15.84 -3.18
C TYR A 530 28.22 -14.76 -4.18
N ARG A 531 29.03 -13.80 -3.71
CA ARG A 531 29.58 -12.71 -4.53
C ARG A 531 31.04 -12.46 -4.16
N SER A 532 31.97 -12.67 -5.09
CA SER A 532 33.39 -12.36 -4.87
C SER A 532 33.79 -11.04 -5.52
N TRP A 533 34.02 -10.02 -4.69
CA TRP A 533 34.44 -8.69 -5.16
C TRP A 533 35.95 -8.46 -5.04
N ARG A 534 36.63 -9.27 -4.24
CA ARG A 534 38.07 -9.15 -3.96
C ARG A 534 38.83 -10.32 -4.57
N ALA A 535 40.06 -10.05 -4.99
CA ALA A 535 40.96 -11.11 -5.43
C ALA A 535 41.19 -12.11 -4.29
N PHE A 536 41.21 -13.40 -4.62
CA PHE A 536 41.49 -14.45 -3.66
C PHE A 536 42.98 -14.52 -3.36
N ASP A 537 43.32 -14.40 -2.08
CA ASP A 537 44.66 -14.68 -1.60
C ASP A 537 44.83 -16.19 -1.35
N ALA A 538 46.03 -16.60 -0.89
CA ALA A 538 46.32 -18.00 -0.64
C ALA A 538 45.40 -18.63 0.43
N VAL A 539 44.93 -17.85 1.40
CA VAL A 539 44.00 -18.32 2.43
C VAL A 539 42.61 -18.56 1.83
N ASP A 540 42.12 -17.64 0.99
CA ASP A 540 40.83 -17.81 0.32
C ASP A 540 40.84 -19.02 -0.63
N LYS A 541 41.96 -19.30 -1.29
CA LYS A 541 42.13 -20.49 -2.14
C LYS A 541 41.97 -21.79 -1.35
N VAL A 542 42.57 -21.89 -0.16
CA VAL A 542 42.40 -23.07 0.71
C VAL A 542 40.92 -23.29 1.07
N LEU A 543 40.17 -22.22 1.34
CA LEU A 543 38.74 -22.33 1.61
C LEU A 543 37.94 -22.78 0.38
N LEU A 544 38.32 -22.32 -0.81
CA LEU A 544 37.71 -22.71 -2.08
C LEU A 544 38.01 -24.17 -2.43
N ASP A 545 39.25 -24.61 -2.23
CA ASP A 545 39.66 -25.99 -2.45
C ASP A 545 38.86 -26.94 -1.56
N ASP A 546 38.75 -26.63 -0.26
CA ASP A 546 37.96 -27.43 0.69
C ASP A 546 36.46 -27.45 0.31
N ALA A 547 35.88 -26.30 -0.05
CA ALA A 547 34.49 -26.23 -0.52
C ALA A 547 34.25 -27.05 -1.81
N CYS A 548 35.21 -27.03 -2.75
CA CYS A 548 35.16 -27.82 -3.98
C CYS A 548 35.27 -29.32 -3.71
N GLU A 549 36.21 -29.75 -2.86
CA GLU A 549 36.41 -31.16 -2.51
C GLU A 549 35.19 -31.75 -1.82
N ARG A 550 34.54 -30.97 -0.95
CA ARG A 550 33.35 -31.39 -0.20
C ARG A 550 32.05 -31.20 -0.97
N LYS A 551 32.05 -30.41 -2.06
CA LYS A 551 30.84 -29.91 -2.75
C LYS A 551 29.90 -29.14 -1.80
N GLN A 552 30.47 -28.33 -0.90
CA GLN A 552 29.77 -27.60 0.15
C GLN A 552 30.13 -26.11 0.12
N PHE A 553 29.48 -25.34 -0.76
CA PHE A 553 29.72 -23.89 -0.92
C PHE A 553 28.94 -23.03 0.05
N ASN A 554 27.92 -23.60 0.71
CA ASN A 554 27.16 -22.98 1.79
C ASN A 554 28.02 -22.51 2.99
N GLN A 555 29.22 -23.07 3.18
CA GLN A 555 30.13 -22.68 4.27
C GLN A 555 31.17 -21.63 3.84
N LEU A 556 31.37 -21.43 2.54
CA LEU A 556 32.49 -20.62 2.01
C LEU A 556 32.44 -19.16 2.47
N ASP A 557 31.30 -18.49 2.27
CA ASP A 557 31.11 -17.09 2.69
C ASP A 557 31.23 -16.93 4.23
N GLY A 558 30.67 -17.89 4.98
CA GLY A 558 30.77 -17.92 6.44
C GLY A 558 32.21 -18.06 6.93
N ASN A 559 32.98 -18.96 6.32
CA ASN A 559 34.40 -19.18 6.65
C ASN A 559 35.24 -17.96 6.28
N GLN A 560 35.02 -17.35 5.10
CA GLN A 560 35.70 -16.12 4.68
C GLN A 560 35.41 -14.97 5.64
N ARG A 561 34.15 -14.80 6.06
CA ARG A 561 33.78 -13.79 7.07
C ARG A 561 34.39 -14.07 8.43
N CYS A 562 34.40 -15.32 8.88
CA CYS A 562 35.03 -15.70 10.15
C CYS A 562 36.51 -15.28 10.21
N ILE A 563 37.28 -15.53 9.14
CA ILE A 563 38.67 -15.07 9.04
C ILE A 563 38.73 -13.54 9.00
N ALA A 564 37.92 -12.91 8.16
CA ALA A 564 37.94 -11.46 8.00
C ALA A 564 37.62 -10.74 9.32
N ASP A 565 36.58 -11.15 10.04
CA ASP A 565 36.15 -10.55 11.30
C ASP A 565 37.22 -10.73 12.39
N ALA A 566 37.78 -11.93 12.51
CA ALA A 566 38.82 -12.22 13.49
C ALA A 566 40.12 -11.44 13.21
N VAL A 567 40.53 -11.33 11.95
CA VAL A 567 41.69 -10.52 11.52
C VAL A 567 41.41 -9.03 11.76
N ASN A 568 40.24 -8.53 11.34
CA ASN A 568 39.86 -7.13 11.51
C ASN A 568 39.81 -6.71 12.99
N GLN A 569 39.37 -7.62 13.88
CA GLN A 569 39.37 -7.35 15.32
C GLN A 569 40.79 -7.14 15.85
N ARG A 570 41.77 -7.95 15.41
CA ARG A 570 43.18 -7.82 15.80
C ARG A 570 43.80 -6.54 15.24
N ILE A 571 43.54 -6.23 13.96
CA ILE A 571 43.97 -4.99 13.33
C ILE A 571 43.40 -3.77 14.05
N LYS A 572 42.12 -3.81 14.45
CA LYS A 572 41.49 -2.72 15.20
C LYS A 572 42.13 -2.50 16.57
N VAL A 573 42.64 -3.55 17.22
CA VAL A 573 43.38 -3.44 18.49
C VAL A 573 44.76 -2.78 18.27
N GLU A 574 45.44 -3.08 17.16
CA GLU A 574 46.77 -2.53 16.85
C GLU A 574 46.73 -1.11 16.26
N LEU A 575 45.94 -0.92 15.20
CA LEU A 575 45.89 0.31 14.41
C LEU A 575 44.78 1.28 14.87
N GLY A 576 43.88 0.84 15.76
CA GLY A 576 42.69 1.59 16.13
C GLY A 576 41.59 1.55 15.06
N SER A 577 40.49 2.28 15.30
CA SER A 577 39.39 2.41 14.34
C SER A 577 39.74 3.27 13.14
N TRP A 578 39.11 3.01 11.99
CA TRP A 578 39.27 3.81 10.77
C TRP A 578 39.09 5.33 11.04
N PRO A 579 40.05 6.18 10.64
CA PRO A 579 40.03 7.61 10.96
C PRO A 579 39.11 8.39 10.00
N PHE A 580 37.79 8.31 10.22
CA PHE A 580 36.77 8.95 9.37
C PHE A 580 36.97 10.46 9.19
N GLN A 581 37.51 11.17 10.18
CA GLN A 581 37.67 12.63 10.16
C GLN A 581 39.06 13.12 9.74
N ALA A 582 40.02 12.22 9.48
CA ALA A 582 41.37 12.60 9.08
C ALA A 582 41.47 12.93 7.58
N ASP A 583 42.57 13.58 7.20
CA ASP A 583 42.89 13.86 5.80
C ASP A 583 43.18 12.58 4.99
N GLU A 584 43.17 12.69 3.65
CA GLU A 584 43.36 11.54 2.77
C GLU A 584 44.77 10.93 2.89
N SER A 585 45.78 11.70 3.30
CA SER A 585 47.14 11.18 3.51
C SER A 585 47.23 10.25 4.71
N VAL A 586 46.51 10.57 5.79
CA VAL A 586 46.40 9.73 7.00
C VAL A 586 45.53 8.51 6.72
N ARG A 587 44.43 8.67 5.97
CA ARG A 587 43.59 7.55 5.52
C ARG A 587 44.36 6.58 4.63
N GLU A 588 45.18 7.09 3.72
CA GLU A 588 46.01 6.26 2.84
C GLU A 588 47.09 5.50 3.62
N LYS A 589 47.75 6.18 4.57
CA LYS A 589 48.67 5.51 5.51
C LYS A 589 47.97 4.40 6.29
N TYR A 590 46.73 4.63 6.74
CA TYR A 590 45.94 3.59 7.40
C TYR A 590 45.60 2.44 6.44
N ARG A 591 45.21 2.69 5.18
CA ARG A 591 44.95 1.63 4.19
C ARG A 591 46.17 0.75 3.99
N ILE A 592 47.33 1.35 3.73
CA ILE A 592 48.59 0.62 3.52
C ILE A 592 48.96 -0.19 4.78
N ALA A 593 48.91 0.42 5.96
CA ALA A 593 49.22 -0.28 7.22
C ALA A 593 48.22 -1.41 7.49
N SER A 594 46.93 -1.20 7.19
CA SER A 594 45.88 -2.20 7.35
C SER A 594 46.06 -3.37 6.37
N GLU A 595 46.38 -3.12 5.09
CA GLU A 595 46.65 -4.19 4.12
C GLU A 595 47.87 -5.03 4.51
N GLN A 596 48.95 -4.38 4.97
CA GLN A 596 50.13 -5.06 5.49
C GLN A 596 49.81 -5.90 6.74
N ALA A 597 49.01 -5.35 7.67
CA ALA A 597 48.57 -6.06 8.86
C ALA A 597 47.67 -7.26 8.51
N VAL A 598 46.74 -7.12 7.54
CA VAL A 598 45.91 -8.25 7.04
C VAL A 598 46.79 -9.40 6.57
N GLN A 599 47.80 -9.11 5.72
CA GLN A 599 48.70 -10.16 5.21
C GLN A 599 49.52 -10.80 6.33
N ARG A 600 50.02 -9.99 7.28
CA ARG A 600 50.78 -10.48 8.44
C ARG A 600 49.96 -11.37 9.36
N GLU A 601 48.69 -11.05 9.61
CA GLU A 601 47.81 -11.87 10.47
C GLU A 601 47.27 -13.13 9.74
N ARG A 602 47.12 -13.09 8.40
CA ARG A 602 46.65 -14.24 7.60
C ARG A 602 47.76 -15.27 7.33
N ALA A 603 49.03 -14.84 7.18
CA ALA A 603 50.14 -15.74 6.84
C ALA A 603 50.32 -16.93 7.82
N PRO A 604 50.22 -16.76 9.16
CA PRO A 604 50.32 -17.88 10.10
C PRO A 604 49.16 -18.88 10.01
N LEU A 605 47.99 -18.45 9.52
CA LEU A 605 46.82 -19.31 9.39
C LEU A 605 46.94 -20.27 8.20
N LEU A 606 47.63 -19.87 7.14
CA LEU A 606 47.71 -20.60 5.87
C LEU A 606 48.10 -22.09 6.02
N PRO A 607 49.19 -22.47 6.72
CA PRO A 607 49.53 -23.89 6.90
C PRO A 607 48.61 -24.64 7.87
N LEU A 608 47.87 -23.94 8.73
CA LEU A 608 47.03 -24.54 9.77
C LEU A 608 45.58 -24.75 9.30
N LEU A 609 45.09 -23.91 8.39
CA LEU A 609 43.71 -23.99 7.88
C LEU A 609 43.35 -25.35 7.29
N PRO A 610 44.16 -26.00 6.44
CA PRO A 610 43.83 -27.35 5.94
C PRO A 610 43.65 -28.38 7.07
N VAL A 611 44.43 -28.27 8.15
CA VAL A 611 44.32 -29.15 9.32
C VAL A 611 43.03 -28.89 10.07
N ILE A 612 42.69 -27.61 10.29
CA ILE A 612 41.45 -27.18 10.94
C ILE A 612 40.26 -27.69 10.15
N LEU A 613 40.13 -27.33 8.87
CA LEU A 613 39.00 -27.69 8.01
C LEU A 613 38.83 -29.21 7.90
N ARG A 614 39.92 -29.96 7.79
CA ARG A 614 39.87 -31.43 7.77
C ARG A 614 39.28 -31.98 9.08
N ARG A 615 39.72 -31.49 10.23
CA ARG A 615 39.29 -31.98 11.55
C ARG A 615 37.91 -31.49 11.97
N THR A 616 37.47 -30.35 11.46
CA THR A 616 36.15 -29.77 11.75
C THR A 616 35.09 -30.08 10.71
N GLY A 617 35.45 -30.79 9.62
CA GLY A 617 34.52 -31.10 8.55
C GLY A 617 34.13 -29.89 7.68
N GLY A 618 35.01 -28.89 7.57
CA GLY A 618 34.80 -27.67 6.77
C GLY A 618 34.38 -26.44 7.57
N ILE A 619 34.05 -26.60 8.87
CA ILE A 619 33.59 -25.50 9.72
C ILE A 619 34.78 -24.71 10.30
N LEU A 620 34.72 -23.38 10.21
CA LEU A 620 35.68 -22.49 10.86
C LEU A 620 35.04 -21.71 12.02
N LEU A 621 35.70 -21.73 13.19
CA LEU A 621 35.26 -21.01 14.39
C LEU A 621 36.29 -19.94 14.77
N GLN A 622 35.83 -18.80 15.27
CA GLN A 622 36.70 -17.68 15.65
C GLN A 622 37.68 -18.08 16.77
N SER A 623 37.21 -18.80 17.78
CA SER A 623 38.03 -19.34 18.88
C SER A 623 39.15 -20.29 18.42
N LEU A 624 38.97 -20.99 17.30
CA LEU A 624 40.04 -21.82 16.69
C LEU A 624 41.11 -20.96 16.02
N LEU A 625 40.71 -19.89 15.32
CA LEU A 625 41.65 -18.92 14.76
C LEU A 625 42.48 -18.25 15.86
N GLU A 626 41.85 -17.88 16.98
CA GLU A 626 42.54 -17.39 18.17
C GLU A 626 43.55 -18.39 18.74
N GLY A 627 43.22 -19.68 18.72
CA GLY A 627 44.16 -20.72 19.13
C GLY A 627 45.32 -20.87 18.15
N ALA A 628 45.03 -20.80 16.84
CA ALA A 628 46.05 -20.85 15.80
C ALA A 628 47.07 -19.71 15.94
N TRP A 629 46.63 -18.49 16.28
CA TRP A 629 47.54 -17.37 16.53
C TRP A 629 48.32 -17.46 17.84
N LYS A 630 47.79 -18.15 18.87
CA LYS A 630 48.51 -18.38 20.14
C LYS A 630 49.57 -19.47 20.03
N GLY A 631 49.39 -20.41 19.09
CA GLY A 631 50.36 -21.45 18.75
C GLY A 631 49.73 -22.84 18.65
N SER A 632 50.46 -23.78 18.04
CA SER A 632 49.95 -25.12 17.71
C SER A 632 49.42 -25.91 18.91
N HIS A 633 49.98 -25.72 20.11
CA HIS A 633 49.48 -26.40 21.32
C HIS A 633 48.07 -25.94 21.71
N ASP A 634 47.78 -24.63 21.69
CA ASP A 634 46.43 -24.11 22.04
C ASP A 634 45.41 -24.54 20.99
N LEU A 635 45.80 -24.50 19.71
CA LEU A 635 44.98 -25.00 18.61
C LEU A 635 44.65 -26.48 18.77
N GLU A 636 45.64 -27.33 19.05
CA GLU A 636 45.44 -28.77 19.25
C GLU A 636 44.55 -29.06 20.45
N ALA A 637 44.74 -28.34 21.56
CA ALA A 637 43.89 -28.46 22.75
C ALA A 637 42.42 -28.11 22.44
N LYS A 638 42.18 -27.02 21.69
CA LYS A 638 40.83 -26.62 21.28
C LYS A 638 40.21 -27.57 20.25
N LEU A 639 40.97 -28.07 19.28
CA LEU A 639 40.49 -29.06 18.32
C LEU A 639 40.13 -30.39 19.02
N ALA A 640 40.92 -30.79 20.02
CA ALA A 640 40.62 -31.97 20.85
C ALA A 640 39.34 -31.79 21.69
N GLN A 641 39.04 -30.57 22.13
CA GLN A 641 37.78 -30.23 22.83
C GLN A 641 36.60 -30.11 21.88
N LEU A 642 36.81 -29.64 20.65
CA LEU A 642 35.74 -29.39 19.70
C LEU A 642 35.11 -30.67 19.14
N ALA A 643 35.91 -31.69 18.84
CA ALA A 643 35.41 -32.95 18.27
C ALA A 643 34.32 -33.63 19.15
N PRO A 644 34.52 -33.85 20.47
CA PRO A 644 33.46 -34.39 21.32
C PRO A 644 32.29 -33.41 21.48
N LEU A 645 32.55 -32.10 21.52
CA LEU A 645 31.50 -31.08 21.62
C LEU A 645 30.57 -31.09 20.40
N VAL A 646 31.12 -31.10 19.17
CA VAL A 646 30.35 -31.19 17.93
C VAL A 646 29.51 -32.47 17.92
N LYS A 647 30.11 -33.61 18.28
CA LYS A 647 29.38 -34.88 18.36
C LYS A 647 28.21 -34.81 19.34
N GLU A 648 28.42 -34.23 20.51
CA GLU A 648 27.36 -34.05 21.52
C GLU A 648 26.27 -33.09 21.00
N LEU A 649 26.64 -31.96 20.42
CA LEU A 649 25.70 -30.98 19.87
C LEU A 649 24.84 -31.55 18.72
N LEU A 650 25.46 -32.31 17.81
CA LEU A 650 24.77 -33.01 16.73
C LEU A 650 23.89 -34.15 17.23
N ALA A 651 24.22 -34.75 18.37
CA ALA A 651 23.38 -35.71 19.07
C ALA A 651 22.30 -35.04 19.95
N GLY A 652 22.02 -33.74 19.74
CA GLY A 652 21.04 -32.97 20.49
C GLY A 652 21.41 -32.73 21.96
N ARG A 653 22.66 -33.00 22.35
CA ARG A 653 23.18 -32.77 23.70
C ARG A 653 24.05 -31.52 23.73
N GLY A 654 24.81 -31.31 24.81
CA GLY A 654 25.76 -30.20 24.88
C GLY A 654 26.08 -29.78 26.32
N PRO A 655 26.73 -28.63 26.49
CA PRO A 655 27.06 -28.10 27.80
C PRO A 655 25.82 -27.82 28.64
N THR A 656 25.90 -28.08 29.94
CA THR A 656 24.83 -27.83 30.93
C THR A 656 25.23 -26.81 31.99
N ARG A 657 26.45 -26.27 31.90
CA ARG A 657 26.98 -25.30 32.86
C ARG A 657 26.39 -23.91 32.60
N LEU A 658 26.30 -23.09 33.65
CA LEU A 658 25.75 -21.72 33.58
C LEU A 658 26.58 -20.78 32.70
N SER A 659 27.88 -21.03 32.56
CA SER A 659 28.78 -20.28 31.69
C SER A 659 29.33 -21.19 30.59
N LEU A 660 29.45 -20.62 29.39
CA LEU A 660 30.08 -21.24 28.24
C LEU A 660 31.49 -20.68 28.03
N SER A 661 32.40 -21.55 27.60
CA SER A 661 33.66 -21.13 27.00
C SER A 661 33.43 -20.51 25.61
N PRO A 662 34.36 -19.68 25.11
CA PRO A 662 34.26 -19.11 23.76
C PRO A 662 34.08 -20.17 22.67
N LEU A 663 34.77 -21.32 22.79
CA LEU A 663 34.64 -22.44 21.86
C LEU A 663 33.22 -23.03 21.85
N GLU A 664 32.59 -23.15 23.02
CA GLU A 664 31.21 -23.64 23.13
C GLU A 664 30.20 -22.66 22.54
N VAL A 665 30.38 -21.36 22.79
CA VAL A 665 29.53 -20.31 22.19
C VAL A 665 29.61 -20.36 20.66
N ASP A 666 30.82 -20.40 20.11
CA ASP A 666 31.04 -20.44 18.66
C ASP A 666 30.43 -21.71 18.03
N ALA A 667 30.68 -22.87 18.65
CA ALA A 667 30.18 -24.14 18.15
C ALA A 667 28.64 -24.19 18.15
N ILE A 668 27.99 -23.74 19.23
CA ILE A 668 26.52 -23.68 19.30
C ILE A 668 25.98 -22.70 18.25
N ALA A 669 26.60 -21.52 18.13
CA ALA A 669 26.19 -20.51 17.17
C ALA A 669 26.19 -21.05 15.73
N VAL A 670 27.27 -21.72 15.32
CA VAL A 670 27.39 -22.25 13.96
C VAL A 670 26.44 -23.44 13.73
N LEU A 671 26.44 -24.43 14.63
CA LEU A 671 25.66 -25.68 14.44
C LEU A 671 24.15 -25.43 14.51
N TYR A 672 23.71 -24.54 15.41
CA TYR A 672 22.31 -24.14 15.56
C TYR A 672 21.98 -22.84 14.81
N ARG A 673 22.82 -22.44 13.83
CA ARG A 673 22.58 -21.32 12.90
C ARG A 673 22.03 -20.05 13.57
N THR A 674 22.67 -19.65 14.66
CA THR A 674 22.34 -18.43 15.42
C THR A 674 23.61 -17.58 15.60
N SER A 675 23.50 -16.37 16.12
CA SER A 675 24.67 -15.55 16.44
C SER A 675 25.27 -15.92 17.79
N ALA A 676 26.60 -15.79 17.92
CA ALA A 676 27.31 -15.92 19.19
C ALA A 676 26.77 -14.97 20.27
N ALA A 677 26.36 -13.75 19.88
CA ALA A 677 25.74 -12.77 20.77
C ALA A 677 24.37 -13.23 21.31
N ASN A 678 23.55 -13.86 20.46
CA ASN A 678 22.26 -14.41 20.90
C ASN A 678 22.48 -15.58 21.87
N VAL A 679 23.46 -16.44 21.60
CA VAL A 679 23.83 -17.54 22.53
C VAL A 679 24.26 -16.95 23.87
N ALA A 680 25.23 -16.04 23.88
CA ALA A 680 25.77 -15.45 25.11
C ALA A 680 24.71 -14.71 25.95
N SER A 681 23.76 -14.01 25.31
CA SER A 681 22.74 -13.24 26.03
C SER A 681 21.63 -14.11 26.65
N GLN A 682 21.23 -15.18 25.96
CA GLN A 682 20.13 -16.05 26.41
C GLN A 682 20.60 -17.18 27.33
N TRP A 683 21.82 -17.70 27.13
CA TRP A 683 22.34 -18.87 27.85
C TRP A 683 22.14 -18.86 29.37
N PRO A 684 22.39 -17.75 30.10
CA PRO A 684 22.26 -17.73 31.56
C PRO A 684 20.85 -18.05 32.08
N GLN A 685 19.82 -17.93 31.24
CA GLN A 685 18.43 -18.17 31.61
C GLN A 685 17.96 -19.60 31.29
N LEU A 686 18.78 -20.37 30.56
CA LEU A 686 18.46 -21.70 30.06
C LEU A 686 18.85 -22.77 31.09
N ILE A 687 17.88 -23.59 31.45
CA ILE A 687 18.06 -24.73 32.35
C ILE A 687 17.79 -26.00 31.53
N GLY A 688 18.69 -26.98 31.61
CA GLY A 688 18.49 -28.31 31.04
C GLY A 688 17.40 -29.05 31.81
N ARG A 689 16.48 -29.70 31.08
CA ARG A 689 15.36 -30.44 31.67
C ARG A 689 15.27 -31.86 31.12
N GLU A 690 16.41 -32.50 30.95
CA GLU A 690 16.56 -33.84 30.37
C GLU A 690 15.78 -34.90 31.16
N GLN A 691 15.66 -34.74 32.49
CA GLN A 691 14.86 -35.62 33.34
C GLN A 691 13.38 -35.70 32.95
N ASP A 692 12.82 -34.66 32.32
CA ASP A 692 11.43 -34.65 31.88
C ASP A 692 11.21 -35.63 30.70
N LEU A 693 12.29 -35.97 29.97
CA LEU A 693 12.27 -37.01 28.93
C LEU A 693 12.44 -38.43 29.49
N GLY A 694 12.81 -38.59 30.76
CA GLY A 694 13.17 -39.88 31.35
C GLY A 694 12.02 -40.90 31.43
N GLN A 695 10.78 -40.44 31.24
CA GLN A 695 9.60 -41.31 31.17
C GLN A 695 9.35 -41.89 29.77
N LEU A 696 10.11 -41.43 28.76
CA LEU A 696 10.00 -41.89 27.38
C LEU A 696 11.20 -42.76 27.00
N ARG A 697 10.92 -43.89 26.34
CA ARG A 697 11.86 -44.72 25.59
C ARG A 697 12.17 -44.01 24.28
N LEU A 698 13.35 -43.41 24.17
CA LEU A 698 13.78 -42.67 23.00
C LEU A 698 15.03 -43.33 22.39
N ASP A 699 15.03 -43.53 21.08
CA ASP A 699 16.22 -43.90 20.34
C ASP A 699 17.28 -42.79 20.37
N SER A 700 18.56 -43.16 20.23
CA SER A 700 19.65 -42.19 20.15
C SER A 700 19.51 -41.19 18.99
N TYR A 701 18.89 -41.63 17.89
CA TYR A 701 18.37 -40.80 16.80
C TYR A 701 17.36 -41.60 15.97
N TYR A 702 16.49 -40.91 15.24
CA TYR A 702 15.56 -41.48 14.28
C TYR A 702 16.02 -41.11 12.86
N PRO A 703 16.27 -42.08 11.96
CA PRO A 703 16.67 -41.78 10.59
C PRO A 703 15.48 -41.22 9.79
N LEU A 704 15.75 -40.21 8.97
CA LEU A 704 14.79 -39.68 7.98
C LEU A 704 15.53 -39.32 6.69
N ALA A 705 14.79 -39.21 5.60
CA ALA A 705 15.34 -38.83 4.30
C ALA A 705 14.40 -37.82 3.64
N TRP A 706 14.93 -36.65 3.26
CA TRP A 706 14.16 -35.64 2.54
C TRP A 706 14.53 -35.67 1.06
N THR A 707 13.53 -35.81 0.19
CA THR A 707 13.73 -35.84 -1.26
C THR A 707 14.08 -34.45 -1.78
N ARG A 708 15.14 -34.34 -2.58
CA ARG A 708 15.50 -33.06 -3.21
C ARG A 708 14.43 -32.60 -4.19
N ALA A 709 14.20 -31.29 -4.25
CA ALA A 709 13.29 -30.65 -5.20
C ALA A 709 14.08 -29.73 -6.13
N GLN A 710 14.09 -30.06 -7.43
CA GLN A 710 14.55 -29.14 -8.47
C GLN A 710 13.34 -28.45 -9.10
N TRP A 711 13.26 -27.14 -8.90
CA TRP A 711 12.23 -26.30 -9.48
C TRP A 711 12.70 -25.80 -10.85
N GLN A 712 11.93 -26.08 -11.89
CA GLN A 712 12.19 -25.60 -13.24
C GLN A 712 11.00 -24.76 -13.72
N LEU A 713 11.32 -23.64 -14.34
CA LEU A 713 10.32 -22.79 -14.97
C LEU A 713 9.77 -23.52 -16.21
N GLN A 714 8.49 -23.89 -16.18
CA GLN A 714 7.85 -24.61 -17.28
C GLN A 714 7.34 -23.64 -18.36
N ARG A 715 7.12 -22.38 -17.99
CA ARG A 715 6.61 -21.32 -18.88
C ARG A 715 7.22 -19.97 -18.47
N PRO A 716 7.57 -19.10 -19.44
CA PRO A 716 8.18 -17.80 -19.14
C PRO A 716 7.28 -16.92 -18.25
N LEU A 717 7.91 -16.10 -17.41
CA LEU A 717 7.17 -15.18 -16.53
C LEU A 717 6.63 -13.98 -17.31
N ALA A 718 5.48 -13.47 -16.87
CA ALA A 718 4.83 -12.31 -17.48
C ALA A 718 5.48 -11.01 -16.96
N ARG A 719 6.54 -10.55 -17.64
CA ARG A 719 7.31 -9.35 -17.24
C ARG A 719 6.50 -8.06 -17.11
N SER A 720 5.40 -7.95 -17.85
CA SER A 720 4.46 -6.82 -17.73
C SER A 720 3.95 -6.62 -16.31
N GLY A 721 3.76 -7.71 -15.55
CA GLY A 721 3.35 -7.64 -14.15
C GLY A 721 4.44 -7.07 -13.23
N PHE A 722 5.72 -7.38 -13.46
CA PHE A 722 6.82 -6.79 -12.68
C PHE A 722 6.98 -5.30 -12.94
N PHE A 723 6.85 -4.87 -14.20
CA PHE A 723 6.85 -3.43 -14.53
C PHE A 723 5.64 -2.69 -13.91
N ALA A 724 4.49 -3.36 -13.79
CA ALA A 724 3.34 -2.81 -13.10
C ALA A 724 3.62 -2.56 -11.61
N LEU A 725 4.43 -3.40 -10.95
CA LEU A 725 4.87 -3.19 -9.56
C LEU A 725 5.76 -1.96 -9.43
N LEU A 726 6.74 -1.77 -10.33
CA LEU A 726 7.58 -0.57 -10.34
C LEU A 726 6.77 0.71 -10.55
N LYS A 727 5.78 0.66 -11.46
CA LYS A 727 4.84 1.76 -11.68
C LYS A 727 3.99 2.05 -10.44
N ALA A 728 3.63 1.02 -9.67
CA ALA A 728 2.92 1.17 -8.40
C ALA A 728 3.79 1.88 -7.35
N VAL A 729 5.07 1.53 -7.23
CA VAL A 729 6.03 2.22 -6.33
C VAL A 729 6.18 3.69 -6.70
N GLU A 730 6.33 3.99 -7.99
CA GLU A 730 6.44 5.39 -8.45
C GLU A 730 5.18 6.19 -8.07
N CYS A 731 3.99 5.59 -8.25
CA CYS A 731 2.73 6.18 -7.83
C CYS A 731 2.67 6.37 -6.31
N ALA A 732 3.09 5.37 -5.53
CA ALA A 732 3.11 5.43 -4.07
C ALA A 732 3.98 6.58 -3.55
N GLY A 733 5.14 6.80 -4.19
CA GLY A 733 6.07 7.88 -3.86
C GLY A 733 5.47 9.28 -4.00
N ARG A 734 4.42 9.48 -4.80
CA ARG A 734 3.71 10.77 -4.94
C ARG A 734 2.91 11.15 -3.69
N PHE A 735 2.60 10.16 -2.84
CA PHE A 735 1.90 10.35 -1.57
C PHE A 735 2.85 10.34 -0.37
N ALA A 736 4.16 10.25 -0.58
CA ALA A 736 5.15 10.41 0.49
C ALA A 736 5.19 11.87 0.96
N PRO A 737 5.30 12.16 2.28
CA PRO A 737 5.29 13.53 2.80
C PRO A 737 6.33 14.46 2.14
N SER A 738 7.49 13.92 1.76
CA SER A 738 8.59 14.67 1.14
C SER A 738 8.37 15.00 -0.35
N ARG A 739 7.39 14.38 -1.00
CA ARG A 739 7.12 14.52 -2.45
C ARG A 739 5.66 14.87 -2.77
N PHE A 740 4.79 14.91 -1.76
CA PHE A 740 3.38 15.22 -1.93
C PHE A 740 3.19 16.72 -2.16
N GLU A 741 2.86 17.11 -3.39
CA GLU A 741 2.55 18.49 -3.74
C GLU A 741 1.08 18.84 -3.44
N ASN A 742 0.15 18.12 -4.08
CA ASN A 742 -1.30 18.27 -3.88
C ASN A 742 -2.05 17.02 -4.37
N MET A 743 -3.32 16.88 -3.97
CA MET A 743 -4.13 15.70 -4.27
C MET A 743 -4.43 15.52 -5.77
N PHE A 744 -4.54 16.60 -6.54
CA PHE A 744 -4.80 16.54 -7.99
C PHE A 744 -3.62 15.94 -8.75
N THR A 745 -2.40 16.45 -8.51
CA THR A 745 -1.16 15.92 -9.11
C THR A 745 -0.91 14.48 -8.67
N ALA A 746 -1.13 14.18 -7.38
CA ALA A 746 -0.93 12.83 -6.85
C ALA A 746 -1.90 11.80 -7.49
N CYS A 747 -3.14 12.21 -7.78
CA CYS A 747 -4.16 11.37 -8.44
C CYS A 747 -4.09 11.38 -9.97
N GLN A 748 -3.09 12.01 -10.58
CA GLN A 748 -2.99 12.09 -12.03
C GLN A 748 -2.90 10.69 -12.65
N ARG A 749 -3.76 10.42 -13.65
CA ARG A 749 -3.93 9.12 -14.34
C ARG A 749 -4.65 8.01 -13.55
N LEU A 750 -5.00 8.19 -12.27
CA LEU A 750 -5.95 7.30 -11.57
C LEU A 750 -7.35 7.49 -12.13
N SER A 751 -8.05 6.43 -12.52
CA SER A 751 -9.39 6.52 -13.11
C SER A 751 -10.38 5.57 -12.43
N PRO A 752 -11.55 6.06 -11.97
CA PRO A 752 -12.53 5.26 -11.26
C PRO A 752 -13.19 4.18 -12.13
N LYS A 753 -13.14 4.33 -13.47
CA LYS A 753 -13.67 3.35 -14.42
C LYS A 753 -12.92 2.02 -14.35
N GLN A 754 -11.61 2.07 -14.11
CA GLN A 754 -10.76 0.88 -14.11
C GLN A 754 -11.13 -0.09 -12.97
N LEU A 755 -11.62 0.45 -11.85
CA LEU A 755 -12.10 -0.36 -10.73
C LEU A 755 -13.35 -1.19 -11.07
N ASN A 756 -14.11 -0.85 -12.11
CA ASN A 756 -15.31 -1.60 -12.52
C ASN A 756 -15.12 -2.42 -13.80
N GLU A 757 -13.95 -2.33 -14.45
CA GLU A 757 -13.64 -3.13 -15.64
C GLU A 757 -13.51 -4.62 -15.27
N ARG A 758 -14.22 -5.47 -16.01
CA ARG A 758 -14.20 -6.93 -15.81
C ARG A 758 -12.89 -7.56 -16.29
N SER A 759 -12.23 -6.95 -17.28
CA SER A 759 -10.95 -7.38 -17.84
C SER A 759 -9.74 -6.71 -17.18
N ALA A 760 -9.91 -6.13 -15.98
CA ALA A 760 -8.82 -5.49 -15.26
C ALA A 760 -7.71 -6.49 -14.94
N ASP A 761 -6.48 -6.09 -15.24
CA ASP A 761 -5.24 -6.86 -15.06
C ASP A 761 -4.25 -6.10 -14.17
N VAL A 762 -3.07 -6.70 -13.95
CA VAL A 762 -2.02 -6.06 -13.14
C VAL A 762 -1.54 -4.74 -13.74
N GLY A 763 -1.45 -4.60 -15.06
CA GLY A 763 -1.00 -3.35 -15.71
C GLY A 763 -1.97 -2.18 -15.52
N SER A 764 -3.27 -2.43 -15.71
CA SER A 764 -4.33 -1.44 -15.54
C SER A 764 -4.55 -1.03 -14.08
N MET A 765 -4.29 -1.94 -13.13
CA MET A 765 -4.45 -1.70 -11.69
C MET A 765 -3.21 -1.14 -10.98
N ALA A 766 -2.08 -0.97 -11.67
CA ALA A 766 -0.81 -0.53 -11.08
C ALA A 766 -0.91 0.74 -10.22
N LEU A 767 -1.65 1.76 -10.67
CA LEU A 767 -1.81 3.00 -9.91
C LEU A 767 -2.68 2.82 -8.66
N HIS A 768 -3.67 1.93 -8.71
CA HIS A 768 -4.51 1.60 -7.55
C HIS A 768 -3.71 0.81 -6.51
N LEU A 769 -2.85 -0.12 -6.94
CA LEU A 769 -1.87 -0.77 -6.06
C LEU A 769 -0.91 0.26 -5.45
N GLY A 770 -0.49 1.27 -6.21
CA GLY A 770 0.36 2.34 -5.71
C GLY A 770 -0.26 3.11 -4.54
N ILE A 771 -1.58 3.30 -4.52
CA ILE A 771 -2.26 3.91 -3.36
C ILE A 771 -2.23 2.98 -2.15
N LEU A 772 -2.42 1.67 -2.33
CA LEU A 772 -2.33 0.70 -1.25
C LEU A 772 -0.91 0.64 -0.67
N LEU A 773 0.12 0.64 -1.52
CA LEU A 773 1.51 0.70 -1.09
C LEU A 773 1.83 2.01 -0.35
N ALA A 774 1.27 3.16 -0.78
CA ALA A 774 1.44 4.42 -0.07
C ALA A 774 0.85 4.41 1.35
N ILE A 775 -0.26 3.70 1.55
CA ILE A 775 -0.86 3.52 2.87
C ILE A 775 0.06 2.67 3.76
N ALA A 776 0.58 1.57 3.21
CA ALA A 776 1.40 0.61 3.93
C ALA A 776 2.90 0.97 4.00
N ALA A 777 3.31 2.15 3.52
CA ALA A 777 4.71 2.52 3.39
C ALA A 777 5.48 2.68 4.72
N GLU A 778 4.77 2.73 5.86
CA GLU A 778 5.36 2.78 7.21
C GLU A 778 5.68 1.37 7.77
N ASP A 779 5.19 0.29 7.14
CA ASP A 779 5.55 -1.08 7.51
C ASP A 779 6.94 -1.44 6.96
N GLU A 780 7.81 -2.03 7.80
CA GLU A 780 9.21 -2.28 7.46
C GLU A 780 9.36 -3.23 6.26
N VAL A 781 8.51 -4.26 6.18
CA VAL A 781 8.57 -5.28 5.11
C VAL A 781 8.07 -4.68 3.80
N VAL A 782 6.94 -3.96 3.84
CA VAL A 782 6.41 -3.26 2.64
C VAL A 782 7.38 -2.18 2.16
N ALA A 783 7.99 -1.42 3.07
CA ALA A 783 8.99 -0.41 2.73
C ALA A 783 10.23 -1.03 2.07
N GLN A 784 10.71 -2.17 2.57
CA GLN A 784 11.81 -2.92 1.96
C GLN A 784 11.47 -3.39 0.54
N TRP A 785 10.25 -3.90 0.34
CA TRP A 785 9.74 -4.27 -0.98
C TRP A 785 9.68 -3.08 -1.96
N MET A 786 9.18 -1.93 -1.48
CA MET A 786 9.11 -0.70 -2.28
C MET A 786 10.49 -0.13 -2.62
N HIS A 787 11.47 -0.24 -1.72
CA HIS A 787 12.79 0.34 -1.93
C HIS A 787 13.66 -0.50 -2.87
N GLN A 788 13.63 -1.84 -2.71
CA GLN A 788 14.53 -2.75 -3.44
C GLN A 788 13.87 -4.04 -3.92
N GLY A 789 12.85 -4.56 -3.21
CA GLY A 789 12.27 -5.88 -3.52
C GLY A 789 11.61 -5.99 -4.90
N PHE A 790 10.77 -5.04 -5.29
CA PHE A 790 10.09 -5.09 -6.60
C PHE A 790 11.05 -4.86 -7.78
N ASP A 791 12.08 -4.03 -7.58
CA ASP A 791 13.15 -3.83 -8.56
C ASP A 791 14.01 -5.08 -8.70
N ALA A 792 14.32 -5.76 -7.59
CA ALA A 792 15.04 -7.03 -7.60
C ALA A 792 14.31 -8.12 -8.39
N LEU A 793 12.97 -8.18 -8.37
CA LEU A 793 12.17 -9.12 -9.18
C LEU A 793 12.36 -8.92 -10.70
N THR A 794 12.63 -7.70 -11.16
CA THR A 794 12.89 -7.46 -12.60
C THR A 794 14.26 -7.98 -13.06
N ARG A 795 15.15 -8.25 -12.09
CA ARG A 795 16.54 -8.68 -12.28
C ARG A 795 16.76 -10.14 -11.88
N ILE A 796 15.72 -10.78 -11.33
CA ILE A 796 15.81 -12.13 -10.81
C ILE A 796 15.82 -13.13 -11.96
N ASP A 797 16.64 -14.16 -11.84
CA ASP A 797 16.70 -15.21 -12.85
C ASP A 797 15.47 -16.12 -12.71
N GLU A 798 14.61 -16.11 -13.72
CA GLU A 798 13.31 -16.80 -13.76
C GLU A 798 13.43 -18.33 -13.61
N GLU A 799 14.59 -18.94 -13.82
CA GLU A 799 14.83 -20.38 -13.62
C GLU A 799 15.55 -20.68 -12.30
N SER A 800 15.88 -19.66 -11.51
CA SER A 800 16.50 -19.85 -10.21
C SER A 800 15.49 -20.23 -9.14
N LEU A 801 15.98 -21.01 -8.18
CA LEU A 801 15.28 -21.30 -6.95
C LEU A 801 14.95 -20.02 -6.15
N LEU A 802 15.81 -19.01 -6.23
CA LEU A 802 15.58 -17.68 -5.69
C LEU A 802 14.38 -16.97 -6.35
N ALA A 803 14.13 -17.15 -7.64
CA ALA A 803 12.94 -16.57 -8.28
C ALA A 803 11.66 -17.25 -7.85
N TYR A 804 11.68 -18.58 -7.69
CA TYR A 804 10.57 -19.31 -7.07
C TYR A 804 10.31 -18.82 -5.64
N GLN A 805 11.36 -18.62 -4.84
CA GLN A 805 11.28 -18.05 -3.49
C GLN A 805 10.69 -16.64 -3.49
N ARG A 806 11.26 -15.71 -4.28
CA ARG A 806 10.82 -14.32 -4.31
C ARG A 806 9.42 -14.14 -4.87
N LEU A 807 8.98 -15.01 -5.78
CA LEU A 807 7.57 -15.06 -6.20
C LEU A 807 6.66 -15.62 -5.11
N GLY A 808 7.16 -16.55 -4.28
CA GLY A 808 6.49 -17.00 -3.06
C GLY A 808 6.39 -15.89 -2.01
N GLU A 809 7.45 -15.13 -1.78
CA GLU A 809 7.42 -13.96 -0.89
C GLU A 809 6.50 -12.85 -1.44
N LEU A 810 6.47 -12.67 -2.77
CA LEU A 810 5.55 -11.74 -3.43
C LEU A 810 4.08 -12.18 -3.26
N LEU A 811 3.83 -13.49 -3.32
CA LEU A 811 2.55 -14.10 -2.99
C LEU A 811 2.17 -13.78 -1.53
N ALA A 812 3.06 -14.06 -0.58
CA ALA A 812 2.85 -13.78 0.84
C ALA A 812 2.66 -12.27 1.12
N LEU A 813 3.35 -11.41 0.37
CA LEU A 813 3.17 -9.96 0.43
C LEU A 813 1.73 -9.58 0.11
N PHE A 814 1.15 -10.13 -0.95
CA PHE A 814 -0.24 -9.82 -1.34
C PHE A 814 -1.30 -10.54 -0.50
N ASP A 815 -0.98 -11.72 0.04
CA ASP A 815 -1.92 -12.56 0.78
C ASP A 815 -2.03 -12.17 2.26
N VAL A 816 -0.93 -11.74 2.88
CA VAL A 816 -0.84 -11.49 4.33
C VAL A 816 -0.26 -10.11 4.65
N VAL A 817 0.98 -9.84 4.25
CA VAL A 817 1.75 -8.68 4.75
C VAL A 817 1.11 -7.35 4.36
N LEU A 818 0.76 -7.16 3.09
CA LEU A 818 0.14 -5.93 2.62
C LEU A 818 -1.28 -5.75 3.19
N PRO A 819 -2.17 -6.77 3.24
CA PRO A 819 -3.42 -6.70 4.00
C PRO A 819 -3.25 -6.20 5.45
N ASP A 820 -2.33 -6.79 6.22
CA ASP A 820 -2.13 -6.46 7.64
C ASP A 820 -1.58 -5.04 7.80
N ALA A 821 -0.62 -4.65 6.97
CA ALA A 821 -0.08 -3.29 6.95
C ALA A 821 -1.16 -2.25 6.58
N LEU A 822 -2.05 -2.59 5.63
CA LEU A 822 -3.18 -1.72 5.30
C LEU A 822 -4.10 -1.53 6.51
N ASP A 823 -4.44 -2.60 7.24
CA ASP A 823 -5.28 -2.53 8.44
C ASP A 823 -4.64 -1.68 9.55
N ALA A 824 -3.33 -1.79 9.74
CA ALA A 824 -2.60 -1.00 10.72
C ALA A 824 -2.50 0.50 10.36
N HIS A 825 -2.33 0.84 9.07
CA HIS A 825 -1.93 2.19 8.66
C HIS A 825 -3.02 3.02 7.94
N VAL A 826 -4.14 2.41 7.51
CA VAL A 826 -5.20 3.10 6.74
C VAL A 826 -5.78 4.31 7.47
N GLU A 827 -6.00 4.22 8.79
CA GLU A 827 -6.58 5.33 9.55
C GLU A 827 -5.66 6.54 9.61
N ARG A 828 -4.36 6.33 9.80
CA ARG A 828 -3.36 7.42 9.83
C ARG A 828 -3.26 8.08 8.45
N PHE A 829 -3.24 7.28 7.38
CA PHE A 829 -3.19 7.77 6.02
C PHE A 829 -4.42 8.63 5.68
N VAL A 830 -5.63 8.15 5.99
CA VAL A 830 -6.89 8.89 5.71
C VAL A 830 -6.95 10.19 6.54
N LYS A 831 -6.54 10.17 7.81
CA LYS A 831 -6.58 11.34 8.70
C LYS A 831 -5.65 12.47 8.26
N ARG A 832 -4.58 12.15 7.51
CA ARG A 832 -3.63 13.14 7.01
C ARG A 832 -4.24 14.12 6.00
N PHE A 833 -5.32 13.71 5.32
CA PHE A 833 -5.95 14.53 4.28
C PHE A 833 -7.13 15.33 4.83
N SER A 834 -7.38 16.48 4.20
CA SER A 834 -8.64 17.21 4.38
C SER A 834 -9.82 16.35 3.90
N ASP A 835 -11.04 16.66 4.34
CA ASP A 835 -12.22 15.92 3.90
C ASP A 835 -12.44 16.04 2.37
N ASP A 836 -12.10 17.21 1.83
CA ASP A 836 -12.13 17.53 0.40
C ASP A 836 -11.14 16.68 -0.40
N ASP A 837 -9.88 16.61 0.06
CA ASP A 837 -8.84 15.78 -0.56
C ASP A 837 -9.17 14.28 -0.46
N ALA A 838 -9.70 13.85 0.70
CA ALA A 838 -10.08 12.47 0.92
C ALA A 838 -11.20 12.04 -0.03
N PHE A 839 -12.21 12.90 -0.22
CA PHE A 839 -13.27 12.63 -1.20
C PHE A 839 -12.75 12.68 -2.63
N HIS A 840 -11.87 13.62 -2.98
CA HIS A 840 -11.29 13.68 -4.32
C HIS A 840 -10.55 12.38 -4.63
N LEU A 841 -9.70 11.91 -3.72
CA LEU A 841 -9.02 10.61 -3.86
C LEU A 841 -10.04 9.46 -3.99
N ALA A 842 -11.08 9.44 -3.16
CA ALA A 842 -12.14 8.42 -3.25
C ALA A 842 -12.82 8.43 -4.63
N SER A 843 -13.11 9.61 -5.19
CA SER A 843 -13.72 9.76 -6.51
C SER A 843 -12.85 9.28 -7.67
N ARG A 844 -11.52 9.28 -7.48
CA ARG A 844 -10.55 8.79 -8.48
C ARG A 844 -10.29 7.30 -8.35
N LEU A 845 -10.47 6.74 -7.16
CA LEU A 845 -10.26 5.33 -6.85
C LEU A 845 -11.43 4.43 -7.25
N GLY A 846 -12.67 4.92 -7.26
CA GLY A 846 -13.84 4.12 -7.61
C GLY A 846 -15.05 4.96 -8.01
N ASN A 847 -15.98 4.37 -8.75
CA ASN A 847 -17.21 5.08 -9.13
C ASN A 847 -18.05 5.40 -7.90
N ILE A 848 -18.41 6.67 -7.78
CA ILE A 848 -19.38 7.14 -6.82
C ILE A 848 -20.77 6.89 -7.41
N SER A 849 -21.50 5.88 -6.90
CA SER A 849 -22.92 5.73 -7.23
C SER A 849 -23.70 6.94 -6.74
N SER A 850 -24.53 7.50 -7.62
CA SER A 850 -25.44 8.61 -7.33
C SER A 850 -26.51 8.28 -6.28
N GLU A 851 -26.66 7.01 -5.91
CA GLU A 851 -27.65 6.51 -4.94
C GLU A 851 -27.06 6.25 -3.53
N ALA A 852 -25.75 6.40 -3.34
CA ALA A 852 -25.12 6.13 -2.06
C ALA A 852 -25.29 7.30 -1.08
N GLU A 853 -25.66 7.01 0.17
CA GLU A 853 -25.91 8.01 1.22
C GLU A 853 -24.78 9.06 1.34
N PRO A 854 -25.12 10.32 1.69
CA PRO A 854 -24.13 11.36 1.91
C PRO A 854 -23.24 10.98 3.10
N MET A 855 -21.96 10.75 2.82
CA MET A 855 -20.92 10.42 3.79
C MET A 855 -19.81 11.47 3.70
N ASP A 856 -19.17 11.78 4.83
CA ASP A 856 -17.97 12.62 4.84
C ASP A 856 -16.85 12.01 3.97
N GLY A 857 -15.98 12.87 3.44
CA GLY A 857 -14.96 12.50 2.46
C GLY A 857 -13.99 11.44 2.98
N ARG A 858 -13.61 11.50 4.25
CA ARG A 858 -12.75 10.49 4.90
C ARG A 858 -13.45 9.15 5.05
N THR A 859 -14.72 9.12 5.45
CA THR A 859 -15.50 7.88 5.57
C THR A 859 -15.80 7.28 4.19
N ARG A 860 -16.01 8.13 3.17
CA ARG A 860 -16.12 7.68 1.79
C ARG A 860 -14.78 7.14 1.25
N LEU A 861 -13.67 7.78 1.57
CA LEU A 861 -12.35 7.26 1.23
C LEU A 861 -12.12 5.89 1.86
N ARG A 862 -12.42 5.71 3.15
CA ARG A 862 -12.33 4.39 3.81
C ARG A 862 -13.12 3.32 3.09
N SER A 863 -14.41 3.56 2.85
CA SER A 863 -15.27 2.57 2.18
C SER A 863 -14.82 2.27 0.74
N THR A 864 -14.27 3.26 0.04
CA THR A 864 -13.71 3.06 -1.31
C THR A 864 -12.40 2.27 -1.25
N LEU A 865 -11.52 2.57 -0.30
CA LEU A 865 -10.26 1.85 -0.10
C LEU A 865 -10.47 0.38 0.24
N VAL A 866 -11.52 0.03 0.98
CA VAL A 866 -11.90 -1.38 1.21
C VAL A 866 -12.20 -2.09 -0.12
N ARG A 867 -13.03 -1.48 -0.99
CA ARG A 867 -13.35 -2.07 -2.31
C ARG A 867 -12.12 -2.15 -3.22
N VAL A 868 -11.26 -1.13 -3.18
CA VAL A 868 -10.01 -1.09 -3.93
C VAL A 868 -9.07 -2.20 -3.46
N ARG A 869 -8.87 -2.32 -2.15
CA ARG A 869 -8.10 -3.39 -1.53
C ARG A 869 -8.60 -4.75 -2.01
N ASP A 870 -9.88 -5.03 -1.87
CA ASP A 870 -10.46 -6.34 -2.21
C ASP A 870 -10.31 -6.70 -3.69
N LYS A 871 -10.43 -5.73 -4.60
CA LYS A 871 -10.29 -5.98 -6.04
C LYS A 871 -8.83 -6.08 -6.46
N VAL A 872 -8.00 -5.11 -6.05
CA VAL A 872 -6.60 -5.01 -6.46
C VAL A 872 -5.79 -6.16 -5.89
N LEU A 873 -5.91 -6.45 -4.59
CA LEU A 873 -5.20 -7.56 -3.97
C LEU A 873 -5.61 -8.89 -4.60
N ARG A 874 -6.90 -9.09 -4.92
CA ARG A 874 -7.35 -10.30 -5.62
C ARG A 874 -6.70 -10.46 -7.00
N ILE A 875 -6.60 -9.39 -7.78
CA ILE A 875 -5.97 -9.43 -9.11
C ILE A 875 -4.48 -9.75 -8.98
N TYR A 876 -3.76 -9.02 -8.11
CA TYR A 876 -2.32 -9.21 -7.93
C TYR A 876 -1.98 -10.55 -7.27
N LEU A 877 -2.77 -11.01 -6.31
CA LEU A 877 -2.63 -12.34 -5.71
C LEU A 877 -2.89 -13.44 -6.74
N THR A 878 -3.92 -13.31 -7.57
CA THR A 878 -4.22 -14.30 -8.62
C THR A 878 -3.09 -14.35 -9.65
N TRP A 879 -2.58 -13.19 -10.06
CA TRP A 879 -1.44 -13.10 -10.97
C TRP A 879 -0.17 -13.67 -10.35
N ALA A 880 0.22 -13.24 -9.14
CA ALA A 880 1.42 -13.75 -8.46
C ALA A 880 1.33 -15.28 -8.26
N ARG A 881 0.15 -15.79 -7.90
CA ARG A 881 -0.12 -17.24 -7.81
C ARG A 881 0.02 -17.95 -9.14
N HIS A 882 -0.46 -17.34 -10.23
CA HIS A 882 -0.32 -17.88 -11.57
C HIS A 882 1.16 -17.93 -12.00
N GLU A 883 1.91 -16.85 -11.79
CA GLU A 883 3.34 -16.78 -12.10
C GLU A 883 4.15 -17.80 -11.29
N TRP A 884 3.87 -17.91 -9.99
CA TRP A 884 4.49 -18.91 -9.12
C TRP A 884 4.16 -20.36 -9.54
N ARG A 885 2.94 -20.63 -10.03
CA ARG A 885 2.54 -21.95 -10.55
C ARG A 885 3.19 -22.34 -11.88
N LYS A 886 3.86 -21.41 -12.58
CA LYS A 886 4.62 -21.74 -13.79
C LYS A 886 5.87 -22.57 -13.48
N TYR A 887 6.30 -22.61 -12.21
CA TYR A 887 7.36 -23.49 -11.76
C TYR A 887 6.78 -24.88 -11.55
N GLY A 888 7.39 -25.85 -12.24
CA GLY A 888 7.10 -27.27 -12.07
C GLY A 888 8.28 -27.95 -11.39
N LYS A 889 7.99 -29.00 -10.62
CA LYS A 889 9.04 -29.95 -10.20
C LYS A 889 9.59 -30.59 -11.48
N SER A 890 10.92 -30.54 -11.67
CA SER A 890 11.57 -31.18 -12.82
C SER A 890 11.23 -32.67 -12.86
N SER A 891 10.89 -33.21 -14.04
CA SER A 891 10.74 -34.66 -14.25
C SER A 891 12.07 -35.41 -14.18
N SER A 892 13.20 -34.69 -14.19
CA SER A 892 14.54 -35.21 -13.89
C SER A 892 14.90 -35.04 -12.42
N ALA A 893 13.93 -34.99 -11.50
CA ALA A 893 14.21 -35.08 -10.08
C ALA A 893 15.01 -36.35 -9.85
N SER A 894 16.30 -36.21 -9.56
CA SER A 894 17.08 -37.32 -9.04
C SER A 894 16.33 -37.82 -7.82
N HIS A 895 16.11 -39.14 -7.72
CA HIS A 895 15.63 -39.80 -6.49
C HIS A 895 16.65 -39.66 -5.32
N GLU A 896 17.54 -38.67 -5.38
CA GLU A 896 18.49 -38.35 -4.33
C GLU A 896 17.74 -37.75 -3.15
N ALA A 897 17.65 -38.53 -2.09
CA ALA A 897 17.22 -38.08 -0.80
C ALA A 897 18.44 -37.67 0.04
N THR A 898 18.33 -36.56 0.76
CA THR A 898 19.31 -36.16 1.75
C THR A 898 19.06 -36.94 3.04
N PRO A 899 20.00 -37.78 3.51
CA PRO A 899 19.85 -38.50 4.76
C PRO A 899 20.01 -37.54 5.94
N LEU A 900 19.10 -37.62 6.90
CA LEU A 900 18.99 -36.74 8.04
C LEU A 900 18.72 -37.55 9.33
N GLN A 901 18.94 -36.93 10.48
CA GLN A 901 18.73 -37.55 11.79
C GLN A 901 17.82 -36.67 12.64
N ALA A 902 16.77 -37.25 13.23
CA ALA A 902 15.89 -36.57 14.16
C ALA A 902 16.19 -37.00 15.60
N ILE A 903 16.25 -36.03 16.52
CA ILE A 903 16.66 -36.23 17.90
C ILE A 903 15.74 -35.42 18.81
N VAL A 904 15.20 -36.04 19.86
CA VAL A 904 14.42 -35.33 20.88
C VAL A 904 15.36 -34.81 21.96
N SER A 905 15.26 -33.52 22.30
CA SER A 905 16.16 -32.89 23.26
C SER A 905 15.48 -31.88 24.18
N LYS A 906 16.01 -31.85 25.41
CA LYS A 906 15.80 -30.84 26.46
C LYS A 906 17.13 -30.28 26.99
N HIS A 907 18.23 -30.48 26.26
CA HIS A 907 19.50 -29.83 26.57
C HIS A 907 19.45 -28.34 26.20
N PRO A 908 20.13 -27.45 26.96
CA PRO A 908 20.08 -26.00 26.72
C PRO A 908 20.38 -25.56 25.29
N ALA A 909 21.32 -26.21 24.60
CA ALA A 909 21.67 -25.89 23.21
C ALA A 909 20.48 -26.04 22.24
N ALA A 910 19.58 -27.00 22.48
CA ALA A 910 18.41 -27.24 21.64
C ALA A 910 17.42 -26.06 21.64
N PHE A 911 17.48 -25.18 22.65
CA PHE A 911 16.68 -23.96 22.71
C PHE A 911 16.85 -23.08 21.46
N PHE A 912 18.09 -22.97 20.96
CA PHE A 912 18.45 -22.11 19.83
C PHE A 912 17.94 -22.62 18.48
N ALA A 913 17.47 -23.87 18.41
CA ALA A 913 16.87 -24.41 17.20
C ALA A 913 15.67 -23.58 16.72
N LYS A 914 14.92 -22.96 17.64
CA LYS A 914 13.81 -22.06 17.31
C LYS A 914 14.29 -20.81 16.57
N ALA A 915 15.45 -20.28 16.92
CA ALA A 915 16.04 -19.12 16.24
C ALA A 915 16.51 -19.51 14.82
N ALA A 916 17.14 -20.69 14.65
CA ALA A 916 17.55 -21.21 13.34
C ALA A 916 16.41 -21.31 12.31
N VAL A 917 15.19 -21.56 12.77
CA VAL A 917 14.00 -21.71 11.91
C VAL A 917 13.07 -20.49 11.96
N ASN A 918 13.55 -19.36 12.51
CA ASN A 918 12.83 -18.08 12.58
C ASN A 918 11.46 -18.17 13.27
N LEU A 919 11.33 -18.97 14.33
CA LEU A 919 10.11 -19.01 15.13
C LEU A 919 9.97 -17.74 15.98
N CYS A 920 8.78 -17.13 15.99
CA CYS A 920 8.47 -15.94 16.81
C CYS A 920 8.63 -16.21 18.32
N THR A 921 8.56 -17.48 18.74
CA THR A 921 8.78 -17.92 20.13
C THR A 921 10.24 -18.29 20.43
N SER A 922 11.19 -17.86 19.58
CA SER A 922 12.62 -18.15 19.72
C SER A 922 13.18 -17.74 21.09
N GLY A 923 12.79 -16.57 21.61
CA GLY A 923 13.17 -16.09 22.94
C GLY A 923 12.30 -16.58 24.11
N ASN A 924 11.30 -17.44 23.87
CA ASN A 924 10.38 -17.85 24.93
C ASN A 924 11.00 -18.93 25.84
N VAL A 925 11.52 -18.51 26.99
CA VAL A 925 12.14 -19.36 28.03
C VAL A 925 11.11 -20.08 28.89
N GLU A 926 9.93 -19.50 29.13
CA GLU A 926 8.89 -20.10 29.97
C GLU A 926 8.32 -21.37 29.32
N MET A 927 7.99 -21.31 28.02
CA MET A 927 7.61 -22.50 27.24
C MET A 927 8.70 -23.58 27.24
N TRP A 928 9.98 -23.20 27.22
CA TRP A 928 11.09 -24.15 27.29
C TRP A 928 11.16 -24.87 28.65
N ARG A 929 10.72 -24.23 29.74
CA ARG A 929 10.74 -24.79 31.10
C ARG A 929 9.61 -25.77 31.38
N GLU A 930 8.60 -25.89 30.51
CA GLU A 930 7.52 -26.83 30.70
C GLU A 930 7.97 -28.29 30.54
N SER A 931 7.51 -29.17 31.43
CA SER A 931 7.85 -30.59 31.42
C SER A 931 7.15 -31.37 30.30
N ARG A 932 5.97 -30.93 29.87
CA ARG A 932 5.21 -31.58 28.80
C ARG A 932 5.81 -31.38 27.41
N GLN A 933 6.67 -30.39 27.23
CA GLN A 933 7.14 -29.93 25.93
C GLN A 933 8.58 -30.40 25.67
N SER A 934 8.98 -30.68 24.44
CA SER A 934 10.38 -30.93 24.06
C SER A 934 10.65 -30.53 22.61
N HIS A 935 11.93 -30.45 22.22
CA HIS A 935 12.32 -30.13 20.85
C HIS A 935 12.69 -31.41 20.10
N LEU A 936 12.07 -31.61 18.93
CA LEU A 936 12.54 -32.55 17.92
C LEU A 936 13.48 -31.79 16.98
N LEU A 937 14.77 -32.02 17.11
CA LEU A 937 15.81 -31.45 16.26
C LEU A 937 16.02 -32.34 15.04
N VAL A 938 16.12 -31.75 13.85
CA VAL A 938 16.54 -32.46 12.64
C VAL A 938 17.92 -31.95 12.25
N VAL A 939 18.88 -32.85 12.19
CA VAL A 939 20.29 -32.58 11.94
C VAL A 939 20.67 -33.17 10.58
N ASP A 940 21.45 -32.41 9.81
CA ASP A 940 22.16 -32.87 8.62
C ASP A 940 23.56 -33.35 9.04
N PRO A 941 23.81 -34.68 9.05
CA PRO A 941 25.11 -35.22 9.47
C PRO A 941 26.24 -34.83 8.52
N ALA A 942 25.97 -34.67 7.23
CA ALA A 942 26.97 -34.33 6.22
C ALA A 942 27.38 -32.86 6.31
N GLY A 943 26.41 -31.97 6.55
CA GLY A 943 26.63 -30.54 6.77
C GLY A 943 26.98 -30.17 8.22
N GLN A 944 26.96 -31.14 9.14
CA GLN A 944 27.20 -30.98 10.59
C GLN A 944 26.42 -29.79 11.20
N ARG A 945 25.12 -29.71 10.95
CA ARG A 945 24.30 -28.57 11.41
C ARG A 945 22.81 -28.90 11.46
N LEU A 946 22.05 -28.04 12.12
CA LEU A 946 20.60 -28.13 12.14
C LEU A 946 20.02 -27.90 10.74
N ALA A 947 19.13 -28.81 10.35
CA ALA A 947 18.36 -28.80 9.10
C ALA A 947 16.90 -28.36 9.32
N GLY A 948 16.33 -28.61 10.51
CA GLY A 948 14.98 -28.21 10.89
C GLY A 948 14.67 -28.55 12.34
N MET A 949 13.46 -28.21 12.80
CA MET A 949 12.98 -28.61 14.12
C MET A 949 11.44 -28.67 14.18
N ALA A 950 10.91 -29.41 15.17
CA ALA A 950 9.50 -29.40 15.56
C ALA A 950 9.35 -29.42 17.09
N LEU A 951 8.20 -29.01 17.61
CA LEU A 951 7.88 -29.03 19.04
C LEU A 951 6.99 -30.25 19.32
N LEU A 952 7.37 -31.05 20.32
CA LEU A 952 6.60 -32.21 20.79
C LEU A 952 5.99 -31.91 22.14
N TYR A 953 4.72 -32.21 22.32
CA TYR A 953 4.00 -32.15 23.59
C TYR A 953 3.53 -33.56 23.95
N VAL A 954 3.90 -34.04 25.12
CA VAL A 954 3.44 -35.32 25.66
C VAL A 954 2.67 -35.07 26.94
N GLU A 955 1.35 -35.20 26.88
CA GLU A 955 0.46 -35.03 28.04
C GLU A 955 -0.85 -35.80 27.87
N VAL A 956 -1.56 -35.98 28.98
CA VAL A 956 -2.91 -36.56 28.96
C VAL A 956 -3.89 -35.49 28.47
N VAL A 957 -4.50 -35.73 27.32
CA VAL A 957 -5.57 -34.89 26.76
C VAL A 957 -6.87 -35.68 26.88
N PRO A 958 -7.77 -35.35 27.84
CA PRO A 958 -8.94 -36.17 28.15
C PRO A 958 -9.86 -36.45 26.96
N GLY A 959 -9.95 -35.52 26.00
CA GLY A 959 -10.74 -35.70 24.76
C GLY A 959 -10.13 -36.69 23.76
N LEU A 960 -8.87 -37.10 23.92
CA LEU A 960 -8.19 -38.10 23.11
C LEU A 960 -8.15 -39.47 23.80
N ASP A 961 -7.72 -39.48 25.06
CA ASP A 961 -7.75 -40.63 25.98
C ASP A 961 -7.77 -40.12 27.44
N PRO A 962 -8.59 -40.70 28.33
CA PRO A 962 -8.75 -40.23 29.71
C PRO A 962 -7.55 -40.51 30.62
N LYS A 963 -6.63 -41.41 30.26
CA LYS A 963 -5.54 -41.88 31.14
C LYS A 963 -4.18 -41.92 30.45
N ARG A 964 -4.13 -42.29 29.19
CA ARG A 964 -2.88 -42.45 28.44
C ARG A 964 -2.44 -41.10 27.84
N PRO A 965 -1.15 -40.76 27.95
CA PRO A 965 -0.63 -39.56 27.32
C PRO A 965 -0.71 -39.65 25.79
N SER A 966 -0.96 -38.52 25.14
CA SER A 966 -0.95 -38.33 23.69
C SER A 966 0.27 -37.51 23.28
N LEU A 967 0.79 -37.74 22.07
CA LEU A 967 1.85 -36.91 21.49
C LEU A 967 1.22 -35.90 20.51
N VAL A 968 1.32 -34.62 20.86
CA VAL A 968 0.92 -33.52 19.98
C VAL A 968 2.17 -32.88 19.38
N ILE A 969 2.36 -33.02 18.08
CA ILE A 969 3.46 -32.39 17.33
C ILE A 969 3.00 -31.07 16.71
N ARG A 970 3.84 -30.03 16.79
CA ARG A 970 3.55 -28.72 16.19
C ARG A 970 4.82 -28.03 15.69
N ALA A 971 4.64 -26.91 14.98
CA ALA A 971 5.74 -26.08 14.47
C ALA A 971 6.79 -26.87 13.67
N LEU A 972 6.34 -27.69 12.71
CA LEU A 972 7.21 -28.46 11.80
C LEU A 972 7.92 -27.48 10.88
N ASN A 973 9.18 -27.17 11.16
CA ASN A 973 9.88 -26.10 10.47
C ASN A 973 11.26 -26.56 10.01
N PRO A 974 11.47 -26.76 8.71
CA PRO A 974 12.81 -26.79 8.14
C PRO A 974 13.46 -25.40 8.21
N THR A 975 14.80 -25.38 8.16
CA THR A 975 15.57 -24.17 7.86
C THR A 975 15.27 -23.69 6.43
N ASP A 976 15.47 -22.40 6.16
CA ASP A 976 15.19 -21.82 4.84
C ASP A 976 15.92 -22.56 3.71
N GLU A 977 17.20 -22.87 3.91
CA GLU A 977 18.01 -23.65 2.97
C GLU A 977 17.40 -25.02 2.66
N MET A 978 16.92 -25.73 3.69
CA MET A 978 16.39 -27.09 3.51
C MET A 978 15.00 -27.09 2.88
N LEU A 979 14.12 -26.16 3.25
CA LEU A 979 12.79 -26.02 2.64
C LEU A 979 12.86 -25.81 1.13
N VAL A 980 13.91 -25.11 0.74
CA VAL A 980 14.17 -24.63 -0.61
C VAL A 980 14.70 -25.75 -1.50
N GLY A 981 15.66 -26.53 -0.99
CA GLY A 981 16.27 -27.65 -1.72
C GLY A 981 15.46 -28.96 -1.70
N HIS A 982 14.38 -29.05 -0.92
CA HIS A 982 13.65 -30.32 -0.69
C HIS A 982 12.13 -30.17 -0.84
N ALA A 983 11.47 -31.30 -1.10
CA ALA A 983 10.04 -31.34 -1.30
C ALA A 983 9.27 -31.25 0.03
N ALA A 984 8.33 -30.31 0.13
CA ALA A 984 7.56 -30.03 1.36
C ALA A 984 6.80 -31.26 1.90
N ASP A 985 6.24 -32.07 1.00
CA ASP A 985 5.56 -33.33 1.31
C ASP A 985 6.49 -34.33 2.00
N SER A 986 7.70 -34.52 1.46
CA SER A 986 8.72 -35.39 2.05
C SER A 986 9.21 -34.88 3.42
N ILE A 987 9.31 -33.56 3.61
CA ILE A 987 9.65 -32.96 4.90
C ILE A 987 8.58 -33.25 5.95
N VAL A 988 7.30 -33.01 5.61
CA VAL A 988 6.15 -33.27 6.50
C VAL A 988 6.09 -34.74 6.88
N ASP A 989 6.25 -35.64 5.90
CA ASP A 989 6.19 -37.07 6.15
C ASP A 989 7.30 -37.50 7.10
N GLY A 990 8.53 -37.04 6.89
CA GLY A 990 9.66 -37.32 7.78
C GLY A 990 9.42 -36.90 9.24
N PHE A 991 8.85 -35.71 9.49
CA PHE A 991 8.53 -35.28 10.85
C PHE A 991 7.45 -36.14 11.51
N LEU A 992 6.38 -36.40 10.77
CA LEU A 992 5.22 -37.13 11.31
C LEU A 992 5.53 -38.62 11.50
N ASP A 993 6.35 -39.24 10.64
CA ASP A 993 6.78 -40.63 10.79
C ASP A 993 7.63 -40.81 12.06
N VAL A 994 8.50 -39.85 12.37
CA VAL A 994 9.27 -39.84 13.63
C VAL A 994 8.33 -39.71 14.83
N ALA A 995 7.34 -38.82 14.78
CA ALA A 995 6.35 -38.67 15.86
C ALA A 995 5.55 -39.97 16.08
N ILE A 996 5.12 -40.63 15.01
CA ILE A 996 4.42 -41.92 15.06
C ILE A 996 5.30 -43.01 15.65
N ARG A 997 6.57 -43.07 15.27
CA ARG A 997 7.52 -44.03 15.83
C ARG A 997 7.74 -43.80 17.33
N ILE A 998 7.99 -42.56 17.76
CA ILE A 998 8.08 -42.22 19.19
C ILE A 998 6.81 -42.66 19.94
N ALA A 999 5.63 -42.41 19.37
CA ALA A 999 4.37 -42.78 20.01
C ALA A 999 4.16 -44.31 20.11
N ARG A 1000 4.56 -45.06 19.09
CA ARG A 1000 4.54 -46.54 19.10
C ARG A 1000 5.48 -47.12 20.16
N ASP A 1001 6.72 -46.64 20.20
CA ASP A 1001 7.76 -47.14 21.10
C ASP A 1001 7.44 -46.88 22.59
N ASN A 1002 6.52 -45.95 22.85
CA ASN A 1002 6.11 -45.49 24.18
C ASN A 1002 4.67 -45.83 24.56
N ASP A 1003 3.96 -46.63 23.74
CA ASP A 1003 2.56 -46.98 23.96
C ASP A 1003 1.65 -45.75 24.24
N LEU A 1004 1.84 -44.67 23.46
CA LEU A 1004 1.03 -43.45 23.58
C LEU A 1004 -0.36 -43.64 22.96
N ALA A 1005 -1.34 -42.90 23.46
CA ALA A 1005 -2.73 -43.02 23.03
C ALA A 1005 -2.93 -42.68 21.54
N CYS A 1006 -2.22 -41.66 21.04
CA CYS A 1006 -2.27 -41.24 19.65
C CYS A 1006 -1.14 -40.25 19.31
N VAL A 1007 -0.98 -39.98 18.00
CA VAL A 1007 -0.28 -38.80 17.50
C VAL A 1007 -1.29 -37.83 16.89
N ALA A 1008 -1.20 -36.57 17.29
CA ALA A 1008 -2.03 -35.50 16.78
C ALA A 1008 -1.23 -34.23 16.49
N PHE A 1009 -1.84 -33.28 15.80
CA PHE A 1009 -1.35 -31.92 15.69
C PHE A 1009 -2.50 -30.92 15.92
N PRO A 1010 -2.21 -29.70 16.41
CA PRO A 1010 -3.26 -28.74 16.77
C PRO A 1010 -3.92 -28.09 15.56
N SER A 1011 -5.13 -27.58 15.72
CA SER A 1011 -5.78 -26.82 14.66
C SER A 1011 -5.03 -25.51 14.34
N PRO A 1012 -5.03 -25.07 13.07
CA PRO A 1012 -4.43 -23.80 12.71
C PRO A 1012 -5.29 -22.64 13.23
N LEU A 1013 -4.71 -21.74 14.04
CA LEU A 1013 -5.37 -20.53 14.60
C LEU A 1013 -4.77 -19.20 14.09
N GLY A 1014 -4.26 -19.15 12.85
CA GLY A 1014 -3.62 -17.94 12.31
C GLY A 1014 -2.26 -17.57 12.94
N MET A 1015 -1.91 -18.19 14.07
CA MET A 1015 -0.63 -18.01 14.80
C MET A 1015 0.49 -18.95 14.32
N HIS A 1016 0.42 -19.46 13.08
CA HIS A 1016 1.40 -20.40 12.50
C HIS A 1016 1.73 -21.63 13.39
N LEU A 1017 0.73 -22.17 14.11
CA LEU A 1017 0.91 -23.27 15.06
C LEU A 1017 1.45 -24.55 14.40
N LEU A 1018 1.08 -24.79 13.14
CA LEU A 1018 1.53 -25.94 12.36
C LEU A 1018 2.97 -25.76 11.85
N SER A 1019 3.24 -24.60 11.24
CA SER A 1019 4.53 -24.22 10.68
C SER A 1019 4.51 -22.72 10.37
N ASN A 1020 5.65 -22.04 10.50
CA ASN A 1020 5.84 -20.67 9.98
C ASN A 1020 6.28 -20.68 8.50
N ARG A 1021 6.35 -21.87 7.88
CA ARG A 1021 6.70 -22.07 6.48
C ARG A 1021 5.44 -22.39 5.69
N GLU A 1022 5.03 -21.48 4.81
CA GLU A 1022 3.75 -21.58 4.06
C GLU A 1022 3.62 -22.92 3.32
N ALA A 1023 4.68 -23.39 2.66
CA ALA A 1023 4.64 -24.65 1.90
C ALA A 1023 4.38 -25.87 2.80
N ILE A 1024 4.92 -25.89 4.03
CA ILE A 1024 4.72 -26.97 5.00
C ILE A 1024 3.31 -26.88 5.60
N GLU A 1025 2.89 -25.67 5.99
CA GLU A 1025 1.55 -25.43 6.53
C GLU A 1025 0.45 -25.77 5.50
N ALA A 1026 0.66 -25.43 4.22
CA ALA A 1026 -0.26 -25.74 3.13
C ALA A 1026 -0.38 -27.25 2.89
N ASP A 1027 0.73 -27.98 2.91
CA ASP A 1027 0.73 -29.43 2.78
C ASP A 1027 -0.05 -30.10 3.93
N LEU A 1028 0.24 -29.71 5.17
CA LEU A 1028 -0.47 -30.19 6.36
C LEU A 1028 -1.98 -29.91 6.26
N LYS A 1029 -2.37 -28.69 5.88
CA LYS A 1029 -3.78 -28.33 5.69
C LYS A 1029 -4.46 -29.14 4.59
N ASN A 1030 -3.77 -29.38 3.47
CA ASN A 1030 -4.34 -30.07 2.32
C ASN A 1030 -4.50 -31.57 2.53
N ARG A 1031 -3.47 -32.24 3.06
CA ARG A 1031 -3.49 -33.69 3.24
C ARG A 1031 -4.20 -34.10 4.52
N TYR A 1032 -4.04 -33.35 5.61
CA TYR A 1032 -4.47 -33.84 6.91
C TYR A 1032 -5.67 -33.09 7.52
N VAL A 1033 -5.78 -31.77 7.33
CA VAL A 1033 -6.93 -31.00 7.86
C VAL A 1033 -8.17 -31.14 6.97
N LYS A 1034 -8.06 -30.85 5.67
CA LYS A 1034 -9.19 -30.87 4.73
C LYS A 1034 -9.79 -32.27 4.52
N ARG A 1035 -8.97 -33.32 4.66
CA ARG A 1035 -9.40 -34.72 4.50
C ARG A 1035 -9.85 -35.35 5.81
N SER A 1036 -9.87 -34.59 6.90
CA SER A 1036 -10.24 -35.14 8.21
C SER A 1036 -11.74 -35.43 8.33
N VAL A 1037 -12.07 -36.46 9.11
CA VAL A 1037 -13.45 -36.87 9.38
C VAL A 1037 -13.78 -36.65 10.86
N HIS A 1038 -14.98 -36.13 11.15
CA HIS A 1038 -15.44 -35.94 12.53
C HIS A 1038 -15.61 -37.27 13.25
N HIS A 1039 -15.09 -37.35 14.48
CA HIS A 1039 -15.19 -38.54 15.32
C HIS A 1039 -16.65 -39.02 15.56
N PHE A 1040 -17.62 -38.11 15.61
CA PHE A 1040 -19.02 -38.41 15.89
C PHE A 1040 -19.81 -39.06 14.73
N ALA A 1041 -19.21 -39.29 13.56
CA ALA A 1041 -19.89 -39.93 12.43
C ALA A 1041 -20.00 -41.48 12.53
N ARG A 1042 -19.56 -42.11 13.63
CA ARG A 1042 -19.60 -43.58 13.82
C ARG A 1042 -20.32 -44.07 15.08
N VAL A 1043 -21.28 -43.30 15.60
CA VAL A 1043 -22.24 -43.79 16.61
C VAL A 1043 -23.65 -43.70 16.03
N GLY A 1044 -23.94 -44.57 15.07
CA GLY A 1044 -25.24 -44.64 14.42
C GLY A 1044 -25.23 -45.61 13.26
N HIS A 1045 -25.49 -46.88 13.56
CA HIS A 1045 -25.76 -47.99 12.63
C HIS A 1045 -24.59 -48.55 11.80
N ALA A 1046 -24.22 -49.78 12.18
CA ALA A 1046 -23.73 -50.90 11.38
C ALA A 1046 -23.06 -50.62 10.01
N SER A 1047 -21.75 -50.89 9.96
CA SER A 1047 -21.15 -51.73 8.92
C SER A 1047 -19.77 -52.21 9.40
N LEU A 1048 -19.74 -53.45 9.89
CA LEU A 1048 -18.61 -54.36 9.65
C LEU A 1048 -18.36 -54.38 8.13
N GLU A 1049 -17.11 -54.52 7.68
CA GLU A 1049 -16.64 -54.68 6.28
C GLU A 1049 -15.94 -53.51 5.56
N THR A 1050 -15.34 -52.54 6.25
CA THR A 1050 -14.21 -51.79 5.64
C THR A 1050 -13.13 -51.58 6.68
N ASP A 1051 -11.90 -51.98 6.34
CA ASP A 1051 -10.70 -51.70 7.13
C ASP A 1051 -10.75 -50.27 7.70
N PRO A 1052 -10.37 -50.06 8.98
CA PRO A 1052 -10.31 -48.72 9.53
C PRO A 1052 -9.48 -47.86 8.57
N PRO A 1053 -10.00 -46.70 8.12
CA PRO A 1053 -9.26 -45.88 7.17
C PRO A 1053 -7.90 -45.56 7.79
N PHE A 1054 -6.83 -45.79 7.03
CA PHE A 1054 -5.47 -45.52 7.48
C PHE A 1054 -5.43 -44.05 7.92
N LEU A 1055 -5.30 -43.79 9.23
CA LEU A 1055 -5.45 -42.45 9.82
C LEU A 1055 -4.44 -41.43 9.25
N ARG A 1056 -3.39 -41.93 8.60
CA ARG A 1056 -2.44 -41.14 7.81
C ARG A 1056 -3.09 -40.48 6.60
N ASP A 1057 -3.99 -41.18 5.92
CA ASP A 1057 -4.65 -40.73 4.69
C ASP A 1057 -5.97 -40.00 4.98
N THR A 1058 -6.63 -40.41 6.07
CA THR A 1058 -7.91 -39.84 6.52
C THR A 1058 -7.86 -39.53 8.02
N PRO A 1059 -7.30 -38.38 8.43
CA PRO A 1059 -7.16 -38.07 9.84
C PRO A 1059 -8.49 -37.90 10.56
N GLN A 1060 -8.47 -38.10 11.87
CA GLN A 1060 -9.64 -37.96 12.70
C GLN A 1060 -9.64 -36.58 13.37
N ARG A 1061 -10.68 -35.79 13.14
CA ARG A 1061 -10.89 -34.50 13.84
C ARG A 1061 -11.55 -34.75 15.19
N VAL A 1062 -10.89 -34.30 16.26
CA VAL A 1062 -11.35 -34.46 17.65
C VAL A 1062 -11.44 -33.09 18.32
N GLU A 1063 -12.55 -32.81 18.98
CA GLU A 1063 -12.75 -31.61 19.79
C GLU A 1063 -12.18 -31.85 21.19
N ALA A 1064 -11.01 -31.27 21.45
CA ALA A 1064 -10.29 -31.44 22.71
C ALA A 1064 -9.44 -30.19 22.97
N PRO A 1065 -9.53 -29.58 24.17
CA PRO A 1065 -8.73 -28.41 24.51
C PRO A 1065 -7.25 -28.79 24.63
N PHE A 1066 -6.37 -28.00 24.03
CA PHE A 1066 -4.92 -28.15 24.12
C PHE A 1066 -4.23 -26.79 24.10
N ASP A 1067 -3.36 -26.53 25.08
CA ASP A 1067 -2.60 -25.29 25.16
C ASP A 1067 -1.36 -25.36 24.26
N ALA A 1068 -1.34 -24.61 23.17
CA ALA A 1068 -0.27 -24.74 22.18
C ALA A 1068 1.07 -24.19 22.68
N TYR A 1069 1.10 -23.24 23.61
CA TYR A 1069 2.32 -22.59 24.11
C TYR A 1069 2.61 -23.05 25.55
N GLU A 1070 2.60 -22.16 26.54
CA GLU A 1070 2.53 -22.51 27.96
C GLU A 1070 1.10 -22.91 28.34
N ARG A 1071 0.92 -23.62 29.45
CA ARG A 1071 -0.40 -23.90 30.01
C ARG A 1071 -1.18 -22.61 30.21
N GLY A 1072 -2.44 -22.60 29.73
CA GLY A 1072 -3.32 -21.44 29.70
C GLY A 1072 -3.02 -20.42 28.61
N GLN A 1073 -2.07 -20.67 27.70
CA GLN A 1073 -1.72 -19.77 26.59
C GLN A 1073 -1.99 -20.43 25.24
N THR A 1074 -2.74 -19.71 24.38
CA THR A 1074 -3.09 -20.14 23.02
C THR A 1074 -3.76 -21.53 23.00
N THR A 1075 -4.86 -21.67 23.75
CA THR A 1075 -5.68 -22.89 23.78
C THR A 1075 -6.38 -23.10 22.44
N VAL A 1076 -6.25 -24.30 21.89
CA VAL A 1076 -6.98 -24.75 20.70
C VAL A 1076 -8.05 -25.76 21.11
N ASP A 1077 -9.22 -25.70 20.49
CA ASP A 1077 -10.34 -26.59 20.81
C ASP A 1077 -10.39 -27.84 19.92
N THR A 1078 -9.47 -27.98 18.97
CA THR A 1078 -9.49 -29.06 17.98
C THR A 1078 -8.10 -29.61 17.72
N LEU A 1079 -7.99 -30.94 17.73
CA LEU A 1079 -6.80 -31.71 17.37
C LEU A 1079 -7.12 -32.62 16.18
N TYR A 1080 -6.12 -32.84 15.32
CA TYR A 1080 -6.20 -33.76 14.18
C TYR A 1080 -5.32 -34.97 14.45
N VAL A 1081 -5.95 -36.12 14.69
CA VAL A 1081 -5.29 -37.38 15.00
C VAL A 1081 -4.92 -38.11 13.71
N ILE A 1082 -3.64 -38.42 13.56
CA ILE A 1082 -3.08 -39.07 12.35
C ILE A 1082 -2.63 -40.52 12.60
N TRP A 1083 -2.59 -40.95 13.86
CA TRP A 1083 -2.23 -42.31 14.24
C TRP A 1083 -2.80 -42.68 15.60
N ARG A 1084 -3.21 -43.94 15.75
CA ARG A 1084 -3.62 -44.61 17.01
C ARG A 1084 -3.01 -46.02 17.03
N PRO A 1085 -2.80 -46.63 18.21
CA PRO A 1085 -2.47 -48.04 18.31
C PRO A 1085 -3.61 -48.90 17.75
N GLU A 1086 -3.28 -50.02 17.11
CA GLU A 1086 -4.28 -50.99 16.67
C GLU A 1086 -5.01 -51.57 17.90
N PRO A 1087 -6.34 -51.77 17.84
CA PRO A 1087 -7.07 -52.40 18.94
C PRO A 1087 -6.52 -53.81 19.13
N ILE A 1088 -6.02 -54.09 20.33
CA ILE A 1088 -5.58 -55.43 20.72
C ILE A 1088 -6.81 -56.34 20.62
N ALA A 1089 -6.76 -57.33 19.73
CA ALA A 1089 -7.75 -58.40 19.73
C ALA A 1089 -7.63 -59.14 21.08
N GLU A 1090 -8.57 -58.89 21.99
CA GLU A 1090 -8.63 -59.63 23.25
C GLU A 1090 -8.76 -61.13 22.92
N ALA A 1091 -7.88 -61.91 23.53
CA ALA A 1091 -7.86 -63.36 23.45
C ALA A 1091 -9.20 -63.93 23.89
N ALA A 1092 -9.91 -64.57 22.96
CA ALA A 1092 -10.91 -65.57 23.28
C ALA A 1092 -10.19 -66.80 23.86
N SER A 1093 -9.90 -66.80 25.17
CA SER A 1093 -9.53 -68.01 25.89
C SER A 1093 -10.77 -68.59 26.56
N GLU A 1094 -11.24 -69.68 25.96
CA GLU A 1094 -11.67 -70.91 26.62
C GLU A 1094 -12.88 -70.82 27.57
N ASP A 1095 -14.08 -70.80 26.96
CA ASP A 1095 -15.24 -71.54 27.47
C ASP A 1095 -15.42 -72.77 26.55
N GLU A 1096 -14.50 -73.74 26.64
CA GLU A 1096 -14.70 -75.07 26.05
C GLU A 1096 -13.84 -76.12 26.76
N CYS A 1097 -14.15 -76.32 28.05
CA CYS A 1097 -13.79 -77.56 28.73
C CYS A 1097 -15.05 -78.03 29.47
N MET A 1098 -15.84 -78.90 28.83
CA MET A 1098 -16.66 -79.97 29.45
C MET A 1098 -17.53 -80.68 28.38
N ALA A 1099 -16.94 -81.69 27.70
CA ALA A 1099 -17.53 -82.96 27.23
C ALA A 1099 -16.52 -83.61 26.26
N VAL A 1100 -15.70 -84.61 26.64
CA VAL A 1100 -16.08 -85.97 27.04
C VAL A 1100 -15.06 -86.58 28.03
N ALA A 1101 -15.61 -87.30 29.04
CA ALA A 1101 -15.05 -88.28 29.99
C ALA A 1101 -14.94 -87.81 31.45
#